data_AF-A0A0B8PTU9-F1
#
_entry.id   AF-A0A0B8PTU9-F1
#
_cell.length_a   1.000
_cell.length_b   1.000
_cell.length_c   1.000
_cell.angle_alpha   90.00
_cell.angle_beta   90.00
_cell.angle_gamma   90.00
#
_symmetry.space_group_name_H-M   'P 1'
#
loop_
_entity.id
_entity.type
_entity.pdbx_description
1 polymer ?
#
loop_
_entity_poly.entity_id
_entity_poly.type
_entity_poly.pdbx_seq_one_letter_code
_entity_poly.pdbx_strand_id
1 'polypeptide(L)'
;MMNGIYKTVIATAISSAMLVACNSEDYDEPNTSTSYELSSYGEPVMCGDGQEWASPEEVTAIENLVELAEDNSVVTLPAGCFRMNNQLTIDSKNNLVLRGAGIDKTYLDFSNVDGKDGIAISGGSNITIEDLQVAEASKNGIKADGVEGIIMRDVSTVWMEVPRARDENGNLRGTYGIYPVKSQNVLIEDTWSYGSADAGIYVGQTIGAVIRRNVAEKNIAGIEIENSSNVDVYQNLAIGNTGGVLLFDLPGATTIGRLIDDVRVFDNIIRDNNLVNYVDTTCENGLGGCGVVGIVPPGTGIVVLSGRNSEFFNNTIENHDSMALAMTSYLLVNDNPEAYSPLNGTSEGNAVMNGWNPVPTNMYLHDNKVTNVGANPNGSLIEDMILAYTLEHQAFPAMFYDGAGESLIRSQMFAPLRDALNGMTQSNNWDYLTNFTEQDSNCLVNNGASVGVLVDNTDPMGILHYAENSANADFLFEQEQKTLLTAGCDSKVPLEPNTVTINGVEYGINQEEQDDSGSDTPNIPNGIVGNDLCTTDVNGINWDAITRESASYGENCTSLSHYNLFKDAKDPTQNLNLDASAKGTLYEMNVELFTDYSRKYRFVVMPDGVSAGYREQEVFDFPVGTVLIKTFVLPSNTTNARGQNEELIETRLLIHRTSGWVALPYVWNEDKTDAQLTAVSVPFERSIVHDGETLNFTYEVPSRNECTMPQSGSGCC
;
A
#
# COMPACT_ATOMS: atom_id res chain seq x y z
N MET A 1 -23.91 8.14 -30.66
CA MET A 1 -24.27 7.57 -31.98
C MET A 1 -23.24 6.51 -32.43
N MET A 2 -22.30 6.07 -31.56
CA MET A 2 -21.17 5.20 -31.91
C MET A 2 -21.24 3.76 -31.33
N ASN A 3 -22.08 3.46 -30.32
CA ASN A 3 -22.15 2.11 -29.71
C ASN A 3 -22.89 1.03 -30.54
N GLY A 4 -23.15 1.27 -31.83
CA GLY A 4 -23.93 0.35 -32.68
C GLY A 4 -23.21 -0.15 -33.93
N ILE A 5 -21.98 0.29 -34.21
CA ILE A 5 -21.39 0.16 -35.55
C ILE A 5 -20.15 -0.77 -35.58
N TYR A 6 -19.46 -0.97 -34.45
CA TYR A 6 -18.22 -1.76 -34.42
C TYR A 6 -18.39 -3.23 -34.90
N LYS A 7 -19.49 -3.91 -34.53
CA LYS A 7 -19.66 -5.35 -34.84
C LYS A 7 -20.04 -5.73 -36.27
N THR A 8 -20.25 -4.79 -37.20
CA THR A 8 -20.86 -5.14 -38.51
C THR A 8 -20.11 -4.65 -39.75
N VAL A 9 -19.19 -3.69 -39.64
CA VAL A 9 -18.71 -2.97 -40.85
C VAL A 9 -17.54 -3.65 -41.57
N ILE A 10 -16.63 -4.34 -40.87
CA ILE A 10 -15.49 -5.01 -41.52
C ILE A 10 -15.95 -6.18 -42.42
N ALA A 11 -17.10 -6.81 -42.12
CA ALA A 11 -17.68 -7.85 -42.98
C ALA A 11 -18.16 -7.34 -44.35
N THR A 12 -18.38 -6.03 -44.51
CA THR A 12 -18.92 -5.43 -45.76
C THR A 12 -17.84 -4.92 -46.71
N ALA A 13 -16.58 -4.81 -46.28
CA ALA A 13 -15.44 -4.59 -47.18
C ALA A 13 -15.08 -5.86 -48.00
N ILE A 14 -15.81 -6.97 -47.78
CA ILE A 14 -15.76 -8.18 -48.58
C ILE A 14 -16.61 -8.00 -49.84
N SER A 15 -16.17 -7.14 -50.76
CA SER A 15 -16.61 -7.25 -52.15
C SER A 15 -15.43 -7.14 -53.11
N SER A 16 -14.75 -8.28 -53.24
CA SER A 16 -14.14 -8.75 -54.49
C SER A 16 -13.18 -7.79 -55.21
N ALA A 17 -11.92 -7.76 -54.79
CA ALA A 17 -10.79 -7.68 -55.72
C ALA A 17 -9.44 -8.02 -55.04
N MET A 18 -8.72 -8.96 -55.65
CA MET A 18 -7.26 -9.22 -55.57
C MET A 18 -6.70 -9.99 -54.35
N LEU A 19 -7.01 -11.28 -54.30
CA LEU A 19 -6.03 -12.31 -53.93
C LEU A 19 -5.16 -12.62 -55.17
N VAL A 20 -4.07 -11.88 -55.38
CA VAL A 20 -2.94 -12.32 -56.22
C VAL A 20 -1.63 -11.76 -55.65
N ALA A 21 -0.77 -12.70 -55.28
CA ALA A 21 0.64 -12.62 -54.87
C ALA A 21 1.49 -11.44 -55.35
N CYS A 22 2.31 -10.88 -54.44
CA CYS A 22 3.79 -10.98 -54.45
C CYS A 22 4.41 -9.94 -53.48
N ASN A 23 5.02 -10.41 -52.39
CA ASN A 23 6.43 -10.09 -52.12
C ASN A 23 7.01 -11.09 -51.13
N SER A 24 8.03 -11.79 -51.61
CA SER A 24 8.95 -12.63 -50.85
C SER A 24 10.14 -11.76 -50.45
N GLU A 25 10.06 -11.15 -49.28
CA GLU A 25 11.24 -10.84 -48.47
C GLU A 25 10.99 -11.49 -47.11
N ASP A 26 12.03 -12.09 -46.53
CA ASP A 26 12.00 -13.03 -45.41
C ASP A 26 11.10 -12.56 -44.23
N TYR A 27 9.82 -12.96 -44.26
CA TYR A 27 8.92 -12.84 -43.11
C TYR A 27 9.16 -14.06 -42.22
N ASP A 28 9.95 -13.88 -41.16
CA ASP A 28 9.95 -14.82 -40.05
C ASP A 28 8.61 -14.66 -39.32
N GLU A 29 7.76 -15.70 -39.38
CA GLU A 29 6.53 -15.70 -38.59
C GLU A 29 6.88 -15.48 -37.11
N PRO A 30 6.23 -14.54 -36.42
CA PRO A 30 6.45 -14.32 -34.99
C PRO A 30 6.12 -15.63 -34.24
N ASN A 31 7.03 -16.08 -33.37
CA ASN A 31 6.85 -17.34 -32.65
C ASN A 31 5.90 -17.15 -31.46
N THR A 32 5.11 -18.17 -31.12
CA THR A 32 4.38 -18.17 -29.84
C THR A 32 5.37 -18.16 -28.68
N SER A 33 5.00 -17.59 -27.53
CA SER A 33 5.87 -17.55 -26.35
C SER A 33 6.43 -18.94 -25.96
N THR A 34 7.67 -18.97 -25.49
CA THR A 34 8.35 -20.19 -25.02
C THR A 34 7.82 -20.63 -23.65
N SER A 35 8.36 -21.71 -23.08
CA SER A 35 8.00 -22.15 -21.73
C SER A 35 8.26 -21.03 -20.71
N TYR A 36 7.20 -20.61 -20.02
CA TYR A 36 7.23 -19.68 -18.90
C TYR A 36 8.18 -20.17 -17.79
N GLU A 37 9.15 -19.34 -17.41
CA GLU A 37 10.06 -19.58 -16.27
C GLU A 37 9.75 -18.59 -15.13
N LEU A 38 9.46 -19.13 -13.94
CA LEU A 38 9.20 -18.36 -12.72
C LEU A 38 10.37 -17.42 -12.37
N SER A 39 10.08 -16.38 -11.59
CA SER A 39 11.10 -15.54 -10.99
C SER A 39 11.97 -16.30 -9.97
N SER A 40 13.01 -15.63 -9.45
CA SER A 40 13.86 -16.17 -8.38
C SER A 40 13.09 -16.45 -7.07
N TYR A 41 11.91 -15.86 -6.89
CA TYR A 41 11.04 -16.12 -5.75
C TYR A 41 10.24 -17.43 -5.88
N GLY A 42 10.11 -17.98 -7.09
CA GLY A 42 9.37 -19.22 -7.33
C GLY A 42 7.87 -19.06 -7.13
N GLU A 43 7.23 -20.04 -6.48
CA GLU A 43 5.81 -19.97 -6.13
C GLU A 43 5.66 -19.54 -4.66
N PRO A 44 4.66 -18.70 -4.34
CA PRO A 44 4.48 -18.21 -2.98
C PRO A 44 4.03 -19.33 -2.04
N VAL A 45 4.40 -19.20 -0.76
CA VAL A 45 4.03 -20.14 0.32
C VAL A 45 3.43 -19.35 1.48
N MET A 46 2.27 -19.78 2.00
CA MET A 46 1.53 -19.10 3.09
C MET A 46 2.25 -19.19 4.45
N CYS A 47 3.06 -20.23 4.60
CA CYS A 47 3.80 -20.57 5.80
C CYS A 47 4.87 -21.57 5.35
N GLY A 48 6.14 -21.26 5.58
CA GLY A 48 7.25 -22.11 5.15
C GLY A 48 7.15 -23.53 5.71
N ASP A 49 7.75 -24.51 5.02
CA ASP A 49 7.69 -25.93 5.39
C ASP A 49 8.15 -26.17 6.84
N GLY A 50 7.20 -26.46 7.73
CA GLY A 50 7.44 -26.89 9.12
C GLY A 50 7.30 -25.83 10.21
N GLN A 51 6.85 -24.61 9.90
CA GLN A 51 6.50 -23.62 10.93
C GLN A 51 5.10 -23.89 11.52
N GLU A 52 4.96 -23.76 12.85
CA GLU A 52 3.66 -23.79 13.52
C GLU A 52 2.99 -22.41 13.42
N TRP A 53 1.66 -22.43 13.30
CA TRP A 53 0.86 -21.20 13.34
C TRP A 53 0.86 -20.62 14.75
N ALA A 54 1.02 -19.31 14.82
CA ALA A 54 0.92 -18.55 16.07
C ALA A 54 -0.46 -18.73 16.71
N SER A 55 -0.50 -18.70 18.04
CA SER A 55 -1.76 -18.75 18.79
C SER A 55 -2.62 -17.51 18.54
N PRO A 56 -3.95 -17.56 18.76
CA PRO A 56 -4.81 -16.39 18.67
C PRO A 56 -4.35 -15.21 19.55
N GLU A 57 -3.76 -15.52 20.71
CA GLU A 57 -3.21 -14.53 21.63
C GLU A 57 -1.96 -13.86 21.06
N GLU A 58 -1.06 -14.62 20.43
CA GLU A 58 0.13 -14.09 19.75
C GLU A 58 -0.24 -13.19 18.57
N VAL A 59 -1.24 -13.59 17.78
CA VAL A 59 -1.78 -12.76 16.69
C VAL A 59 -2.37 -11.46 17.23
N THR A 60 -3.19 -11.54 18.29
CA THR A 60 -3.79 -10.35 18.94
C THR A 60 -2.70 -9.42 19.51
N ALA A 61 -1.62 -9.97 20.05
CA ALA A 61 -0.49 -9.19 20.54
C ALA A 61 0.21 -8.42 19.41
N ILE A 62 0.38 -9.03 18.24
CA ILE A 62 0.96 -8.37 17.04
C ILE A 62 0.05 -7.25 16.54
N GLU A 63 -1.27 -7.51 16.41
CA GLU A 63 -2.23 -6.51 15.98
C GLU A 63 -2.20 -5.28 16.90
N ASN A 64 -2.23 -5.51 18.22
CA ASN A 64 -2.14 -4.46 19.21
C ASN A 64 -0.79 -3.74 19.19
N LEU A 65 0.31 -4.46 18.99
CA LEU A 65 1.65 -3.87 18.94
C LEU A 65 1.77 -2.85 17.81
N VAL A 66 1.23 -3.18 16.62
CA VAL A 66 1.22 -2.28 15.47
C VAL A 66 0.29 -1.09 15.70
N GLU A 67 -0.94 -1.33 16.17
CA GLU A 67 -1.94 -0.28 16.36
C GLU A 67 -1.54 0.74 17.45
N LEU A 68 -0.86 0.27 18.51
CA LEU A 68 -0.42 1.10 19.63
C LEU A 68 0.96 1.74 19.43
N ALA A 69 1.65 1.44 18.33
CA ALA A 69 2.96 1.98 18.04
C ALA A 69 2.95 3.53 18.04
N GLU A 70 3.90 4.13 18.76
CA GLU A 70 4.05 5.58 18.82
C GLU A 70 5.00 6.08 17.72
N ASP A 71 5.07 7.40 17.52
CA ASP A 71 6.06 7.99 16.62
C ASP A 71 7.49 7.62 17.05
N ASN A 72 8.41 7.54 16.09
CA ASN A 72 9.82 7.18 16.30
C ASN A 72 10.04 5.74 16.82
N SER A 73 9.09 4.84 16.58
CA SER A 73 9.17 3.45 17.03
C SER A 73 9.61 2.50 15.92
N VAL A 74 10.26 1.40 16.33
CA VAL A 74 10.51 0.24 15.49
C VAL A 74 9.67 -0.91 16.05
N VAL A 75 8.63 -1.30 15.32
CA VAL A 75 7.80 -2.47 15.60
C VAL A 75 8.42 -3.66 14.89
N THR A 76 8.98 -4.59 15.66
CA THR A 76 9.58 -5.82 15.11
C THR A 76 8.67 -7.02 15.31
N LEU A 77 8.29 -7.67 14.22
CA LEU A 77 7.52 -8.91 14.22
C LEU A 77 8.48 -10.11 14.15
N PRO A 78 8.27 -11.16 14.96
CA PRO A 78 9.12 -12.34 14.91
C PRO A 78 8.89 -13.14 13.63
N ALA A 79 9.83 -14.05 13.33
CA ALA A 79 9.60 -15.09 12.34
C ALA A 79 8.45 -15.99 12.81
N GLY A 80 7.58 -16.40 11.89
CA GLY A 80 6.42 -17.24 12.19
C GLY A 80 5.27 -17.01 11.22
N CYS A 81 4.20 -17.79 11.42
CA CYS A 81 2.99 -17.74 10.62
C CYS A 81 1.83 -17.22 11.45
N PHE A 82 1.27 -16.08 11.05
CA PHE A 82 0.27 -15.34 11.81
C PHE A 82 -1.03 -15.29 11.02
N ARG A 83 -2.05 -16.00 11.50
CA ARG A 83 -3.38 -15.97 10.90
C ARG A 83 -4.16 -14.82 11.49
N MET A 84 -4.18 -13.71 10.77
CA MET A 84 -4.66 -12.42 11.24
C MET A 84 -6.17 -12.45 11.51
N ASN A 85 -6.58 -11.76 12.58
CA ASN A 85 -7.99 -11.55 12.93
C ASN A 85 -8.53 -10.23 12.34
N ASN A 86 -7.64 -9.29 12.06
CA ASN A 86 -7.95 -7.94 11.60
C ASN A 86 -6.86 -7.40 10.66
N GLN A 87 -7.14 -6.27 10.01
CA GLN A 87 -6.11 -5.47 9.32
C GLN A 87 -5.12 -4.89 10.34
N LEU A 88 -3.86 -4.76 9.95
CA LEU A 88 -2.87 -3.96 10.69
C LEU A 88 -3.02 -2.49 10.31
N THR A 89 -3.14 -1.59 11.29
CA THR A 89 -3.41 -0.17 11.04
C THR A 89 -2.30 0.71 11.59
N ILE A 90 -1.78 1.61 10.75
CA ILE A 90 -0.82 2.66 11.11
C ILE A 90 -1.44 4.00 10.70
N ASP A 91 -2.00 4.74 11.66
CA ASP A 91 -2.68 6.01 11.39
C ASP A 91 -1.86 7.20 11.91
N SER A 92 -1.53 8.11 11.00
CA SER A 92 -0.93 9.41 11.27
C SER A 92 0.36 9.35 12.10
N LYS A 93 1.18 8.31 11.86
CA LYS A 93 2.44 8.07 12.58
C LYS A 93 3.63 8.69 11.88
N ASN A 94 4.64 9.08 12.65
CA ASN A 94 5.87 9.67 12.13
C ASN A 94 7.10 8.85 12.53
N ASN A 95 8.04 8.67 11.61
CA ASN A 95 9.31 7.97 11.84
C ASN A 95 9.11 6.55 12.39
N LEU A 96 8.18 5.79 11.80
CA LEU A 96 7.83 4.45 12.28
C LEU A 96 8.35 3.38 11.32
N VAL A 97 8.96 2.33 11.87
CA VAL A 97 9.40 1.15 11.11
C VAL A 97 8.57 -0.05 11.56
N LEU A 98 7.86 -0.71 10.65
CA LEU A 98 7.28 -2.04 10.85
C LEU A 98 8.16 -3.06 10.12
N ARG A 99 8.84 -3.90 10.88
CA ARG A 99 9.86 -4.83 10.38
C ARG A 99 9.52 -6.25 10.76
N GLY A 100 9.52 -7.18 9.81
CA GLY A 100 9.50 -8.62 10.11
C GLY A 100 10.90 -9.23 10.24
N ALA A 101 10.99 -10.55 10.22
CA ALA A 101 12.27 -11.27 10.28
C ALA A 101 12.88 -11.58 8.91
N GLY A 102 12.14 -11.31 7.83
CA GLY A 102 12.48 -11.51 6.43
C GLY A 102 11.23 -11.82 5.60
N ILE A 103 11.27 -11.48 4.30
CA ILE A 103 10.19 -11.75 3.32
C ILE A 103 9.73 -13.22 3.29
N ASP A 104 10.61 -14.15 3.67
CA ASP A 104 10.44 -15.61 3.71
C ASP A 104 10.38 -16.18 5.13
N LYS A 105 10.16 -15.33 6.15
CA LYS A 105 10.19 -15.74 7.57
C LYS A 105 9.02 -15.24 8.38
N THR A 106 8.50 -14.05 8.10
CA THR A 106 7.33 -13.49 8.79
C THR A 106 6.14 -13.49 7.82
N TYR A 107 5.16 -14.35 8.07
CA TYR A 107 4.00 -14.56 7.20
C TYR A 107 2.72 -14.07 7.87
N LEU A 108 2.07 -13.06 7.28
CA LEU A 108 0.80 -12.53 7.74
C LEU A 108 -0.32 -13.00 6.80
N ASP A 109 -1.13 -13.96 7.26
CA ASP A 109 -2.27 -14.54 6.53
C ASP A 109 -3.57 -13.80 6.88
N PHE A 110 -4.13 -13.08 5.90
CA PHE A 110 -5.39 -12.35 6.02
C PHE A 110 -6.58 -13.07 5.36
N SER A 111 -6.45 -14.36 5.05
CA SER A 111 -7.51 -15.14 4.41
C SER A 111 -8.83 -15.13 5.18
N ASN A 112 -8.77 -14.95 6.50
CA ASN A 112 -9.90 -14.82 7.43
C ASN A 112 -10.45 -13.39 7.60
N VAL A 113 -9.79 -12.38 7.05
CA VAL A 113 -10.14 -10.96 7.25
C VAL A 113 -10.86 -10.46 6.01
N ASP A 114 -12.16 -10.20 6.13
CA ASP A 114 -12.98 -9.79 5.00
C ASP A 114 -13.17 -8.27 4.90
N GLY A 115 -13.26 -7.76 3.68
CA GLY A 115 -13.55 -6.36 3.38
C GLY A 115 -12.48 -5.35 3.83
N LYS A 116 -11.26 -5.80 4.13
CA LYS A 116 -10.16 -4.98 4.65
C LYS A 116 -8.85 -5.21 3.89
N ASP A 117 -7.95 -4.24 4.04
CA ASP A 117 -6.56 -4.35 3.60
C ASP A 117 -5.77 -5.26 4.56
N GLY A 118 -4.59 -5.74 4.16
CA GLY A 118 -3.68 -6.44 5.05
C GLY A 118 -3.03 -5.45 6.02
N ILE A 119 -2.23 -4.54 5.48
CA ILE A 119 -1.65 -3.40 6.20
C ILE A 119 -2.23 -2.11 5.63
N ALA A 120 -2.86 -1.31 6.48
CA ALA A 120 -3.44 -0.02 6.14
C ALA A 120 -2.71 1.12 6.85
N ILE A 121 -2.03 1.96 6.06
CA ILE A 121 -1.33 3.15 6.52
C ILE A 121 -2.11 4.37 6.02
N SER A 122 -2.42 5.31 6.90
CA SER A 122 -3.17 6.52 6.57
C SER A 122 -2.47 7.76 7.14
N GLY A 123 -1.99 8.64 6.28
CA GLY A 123 -1.24 9.83 6.68
C GLY A 123 0.11 9.50 7.34
N GLY A 124 0.74 10.52 7.92
CA GLY A 124 2.02 10.38 8.61
C GLY A 124 3.23 10.64 7.71
N SER A 125 4.42 10.46 8.27
CA SER A 125 5.67 10.72 7.56
C SER A 125 6.81 9.78 7.95
N ASN A 126 7.72 9.53 7.01
CA ASN A 126 8.90 8.66 7.20
C ASN A 126 8.51 7.30 7.79
N ILE A 127 7.65 6.56 7.09
CA ILE A 127 7.23 5.23 7.50
C ILE A 127 8.03 4.20 6.69
N THR A 128 8.46 3.11 7.31
CA THR A 128 9.12 1.99 6.63
C THR A 128 8.39 0.70 6.95
N ILE A 129 8.07 -0.09 5.92
CA ILE A 129 7.57 -1.45 6.05
C ILE A 129 8.59 -2.38 5.40
N GLU A 130 9.11 -3.35 6.14
CA GLU A 130 10.14 -4.25 5.61
C GLU A 130 10.13 -5.66 6.18
N ASP A 131 10.79 -6.57 5.46
CA ASP A 131 11.15 -7.92 5.90
C ASP A 131 9.94 -8.82 6.24
N LEU A 132 8.84 -8.77 5.48
CA LEU A 132 7.62 -9.56 5.77
C LEU A 132 6.79 -9.92 4.53
N GLN A 133 5.94 -10.94 4.66
CA GLN A 133 4.91 -11.30 3.68
C GLN A 133 3.51 -10.96 4.18
N VAL A 134 2.71 -10.36 3.31
CA VAL A 134 1.26 -10.17 3.45
C VAL A 134 0.56 -11.06 2.43
N ALA A 135 -0.28 -11.98 2.91
CA ALA A 135 -0.95 -12.95 2.05
C ALA A 135 -2.48 -12.88 2.20
N GLU A 136 -3.19 -13.13 1.11
CA GLU A 136 -4.63 -13.39 1.09
C GLU A 136 -5.52 -12.26 1.66
N ALA A 137 -5.04 -11.01 1.62
CA ALA A 137 -5.85 -9.85 2.00
C ALA A 137 -7.10 -9.73 1.10
N SER A 138 -8.26 -9.42 1.70
CA SER A 138 -9.52 -9.35 0.95
C SER A 138 -9.55 -8.16 -0.02
N LYS A 139 -9.04 -6.99 0.40
CA LYS A 139 -8.91 -5.80 -0.45
C LYS A 139 -7.48 -5.62 -0.96
N ASN A 140 -6.63 -4.86 -0.27
CA ASN A 140 -5.27 -4.58 -0.71
C ASN A 140 -4.24 -5.28 0.20
N GLY A 141 -3.05 -5.58 -0.31
CA GLY A 141 -1.95 -6.12 0.50
C GLY A 141 -1.45 -5.09 1.50
N ILE A 142 -0.71 -4.10 1.02
CA ILE A 142 -0.15 -2.99 1.80
C ILE A 142 -0.61 -1.68 1.17
N LYS A 143 -1.51 -0.96 1.83
CA LYS A 143 -2.01 0.34 1.37
C LYS A 143 -1.37 1.47 2.18
N ALA A 144 -0.82 2.47 1.52
CA ALA A 144 -0.35 3.72 2.12
C ALA A 144 -1.07 4.93 1.52
N ASP A 145 -2.02 5.51 2.24
CA ASP A 145 -2.86 6.61 1.77
C ASP A 145 -2.43 7.93 2.40
N GLY A 146 -1.90 8.87 1.61
CA GLY A 146 -1.55 10.20 2.10
C GLY A 146 -0.24 10.31 2.88
N VAL A 147 0.73 9.43 2.65
CA VAL A 147 1.99 9.39 3.40
C VAL A 147 3.07 10.26 2.76
N GLU A 148 3.84 10.98 3.58
CA GLU A 148 5.03 11.74 3.15
C GLU A 148 6.30 10.99 3.55
N GLY A 149 6.98 10.35 2.59
CA GLY A 149 8.12 9.50 2.90
C GLY A 149 7.67 8.11 3.33
N ILE A 150 7.61 7.17 2.39
CA ILE A 150 7.28 5.76 2.66
C ILE A 150 8.30 4.87 1.96
N ILE A 151 8.88 3.95 2.73
CA ILE A 151 9.76 2.88 2.24
C ILE A 151 9.02 1.56 2.38
N MET A 152 8.91 0.81 1.28
CA MET A 152 8.46 -0.58 1.27
C MET A 152 9.58 -1.43 0.67
N ARG A 153 10.26 -2.21 1.52
CA ARG A 153 11.51 -2.91 1.17
C ARG A 153 11.46 -4.37 1.60
N ASP A 154 11.91 -5.30 0.75
CA ASP A 154 11.92 -6.74 1.10
C ASP A 154 10.58 -7.23 1.66
N VAL A 155 9.48 -6.77 1.05
CA VAL A 155 8.12 -7.21 1.38
C VAL A 155 7.51 -7.99 0.24
N SER A 156 6.64 -8.95 0.58
CA SER A 156 5.81 -9.63 -0.43
C SER A 156 4.33 -9.44 -0.18
N THR A 157 3.57 -9.29 -1.28
CA THR A 157 2.10 -9.27 -1.28
C THR A 157 1.61 -10.34 -2.22
N VAL A 158 0.98 -11.38 -1.68
CA VAL A 158 0.74 -12.61 -2.45
C VAL A 158 -0.68 -13.13 -2.30
N TRP A 159 -1.17 -13.68 -3.40
CA TRP A 159 -2.37 -14.48 -3.42
C TRP A 159 -2.13 -15.75 -4.23
N MET A 160 -2.37 -16.88 -3.59
CA MET A 160 -1.83 -18.16 -4.01
C MET A 160 -2.52 -18.71 -5.26
N GLU A 161 -3.82 -18.42 -5.42
CA GLU A 161 -4.62 -18.90 -6.55
C GLU A 161 -4.54 -17.94 -7.74
N VAL A 162 -3.97 -18.43 -8.87
CA VAL A 162 -3.97 -17.71 -10.15
C VAL A 162 -4.39 -18.66 -11.28
N PRO A 163 -5.39 -18.30 -12.13
CA PRO A 163 -6.25 -17.13 -12.00
C PRO A 163 -7.19 -17.26 -10.80
N ARG A 164 -7.52 -16.12 -10.18
CA ARG A 164 -8.36 -16.05 -8.97
C ARG A 164 -9.77 -16.58 -9.21
N ALA A 165 -10.30 -17.37 -8.28
CA ALA A 165 -11.73 -17.64 -8.23
C ALA A 165 -12.50 -16.39 -7.74
N ARG A 166 -13.67 -16.15 -8.36
CA ARG A 166 -14.63 -15.17 -7.84
C ARG A 166 -15.36 -15.74 -6.64
N ASP A 167 -15.67 -14.89 -5.67
CA ASP A 167 -16.52 -15.26 -4.54
C ASP A 167 -17.98 -15.50 -4.98
N GLU A 168 -18.83 -15.92 -4.04
CA GLU A 168 -20.26 -16.17 -4.29
C GLU A 168 -21.05 -14.95 -4.78
N ASN A 169 -20.51 -13.75 -4.60
CA ASN A 169 -21.07 -12.48 -5.05
C ASN A 169 -20.44 -11.99 -6.36
N GLY A 170 -19.49 -12.75 -6.94
CA GLY A 170 -18.80 -12.43 -8.18
C GLY A 170 -17.57 -11.53 -8.02
N ASN A 171 -17.15 -11.20 -6.79
CA ASN A 171 -16.01 -10.33 -6.56
C ASN A 171 -14.68 -11.09 -6.60
N LEU A 172 -13.63 -10.42 -7.06
CA LEU A 172 -12.26 -10.87 -6.88
C LEU A 172 -11.72 -10.30 -5.56
N ARG A 173 -11.00 -11.13 -4.79
CA ARG A 173 -10.23 -10.64 -3.63
C ARG A 173 -8.91 -10.04 -4.13
N GLY A 174 -8.28 -9.22 -3.31
CA GLY A 174 -6.90 -8.78 -3.53
C GLY A 174 -6.73 -7.88 -4.75
N THR A 175 -7.24 -6.65 -4.69
CA THR A 175 -7.19 -5.65 -5.75
C THR A 175 -5.77 -5.16 -5.99
N TYR A 176 -5.13 -4.49 -5.02
CA TYR A 176 -3.77 -3.98 -5.18
C TYR A 176 -2.81 -4.65 -4.20
N GLY A 177 -1.64 -5.09 -4.67
CA GLY A 177 -0.58 -5.66 -3.83
C GLY A 177 0.08 -4.59 -2.95
N ILE A 178 1.06 -3.90 -3.52
CA ILE A 178 1.77 -2.77 -2.91
C ILE A 178 1.13 -1.48 -3.43
N TYR A 179 0.56 -0.68 -2.53
CA TYR A 179 -0.37 0.39 -2.91
C TYR A 179 -0.17 1.71 -2.15
N PRO A 180 0.89 2.48 -2.44
CA PRO A 180 0.91 3.91 -2.12
C PRO A 180 -0.06 4.70 -3.00
N VAL A 181 -0.82 5.57 -2.36
CA VAL A 181 -1.78 6.46 -3.01
C VAL A 181 -1.80 7.82 -2.35
N LYS A 182 -1.99 8.90 -3.12
CA LYS A 182 -2.03 10.27 -2.60
C LYS A 182 -0.79 10.64 -1.79
N SER A 183 0.33 10.01 -2.08
CA SER A 183 1.54 10.05 -1.25
C SER A 183 2.65 10.88 -1.90
N GLN A 184 3.73 11.12 -1.18
CA GLN A 184 4.92 11.79 -1.67
C GLN A 184 6.17 11.08 -1.19
N ASN A 185 7.25 11.16 -1.96
CA ASN A 185 8.54 10.56 -1.62
C ASN A 185 8.41 9.06 -1.29
N VAL A 186 8.08 8.28 -2.31
CA VAL A 186 7.84 6.84 -2.19
C VAL A 186 9.06 6.05 -2.66
N LEU A 187 9.51 5.08 -1.89
CA LEU A 187 10.49 4.07 -2.30
C LEU A 187 9.87 2.67 -2.19
N ILE A 188 9.85 1.94 -3.31
CA ILE A 188 9.47 0.53 -3.36
C ILE A 188 10.66 -0.24 -3.95
N GLU A 189 11.29 -1.08 -3.14
CA GLU A 189 12.47 -1.82 -3.59
C GLU A 189 12.59 -3.24 -3.07
N ASP A 190 13.18 -4.11 -3.90
CA ASP A 190 13.45 -5.50 -3.52
C ASP A 190 12.19 -6.27 -3.09
N THR A 191 11.02 -5.85 -3.57
CA THR A 191 9.73 -6.44 -3.19
C THR A 191 9.22 -7.47 -4.19
N TRP A 192 8.25 -8.29 -3.77
CA TRP A 192 7.59 -9.27 -4.63
C TRP A 192 6.06 -9.17 -4.55
N SER A 193 5.39 -8.95 -5.68
CA SER A 193 3.94 -9.02 -5.76
C SER A 193 3.48 -10.16 -6.66
N TYR A 194 2.55 -10.97 -6.17
CA TYR A 194 2.07 -12.16 -6.87
C TYR A 194 0.55 -12.30 -6.83
N GLY A 195 -0.07 -12.52 -7.99
CA GLY A 195 -1.46 -12.98 -8.07
C GLY A 195 -2.54 -11.93 -7.78
N SER A 196 -2.19 -10.64 -7.86
CA SER A 196 -3.13 -9.53 -7.71
C SER A 196 -4.25 -9.57 -8.75
N ALA A 197 -5.46 -9.20 -8.35
CA ALA A 197 -6.64 -9.13 -9.22
C ALA A 197 -6.72 -7.83 -10.02
N ASP A 198 -5.88 -6.86 -9.71
CA ASP A 198 -5.68 -5.61 -10.44
C ASP A 198 -4.15 -5.44 -10.62
N ALA A 199 -3.53 -4.45 -9.97
CA ALA A 199 -2.08 -4.24 -10.02
C ALA A 199 -1.33 -4.94 -8.87
N GLY A 200 -0.18 -5.54 -9.20
CA GLY A 200 0.76 -6.08 -8.21
C GLY A 200 1.44 -4.96 -7.43
N ILE A 201 2.04 -4.03 -8.15
CA ILE A 201 2.58 -2.78 -7.60
C ILE A 201 1.82 -1.62 -8.22
N TYR A 202 1.13 -0.83 -7.41
CA TYR A 202 0.33 0.31 -7.85
C TYR A 202 0.80 1.58 -7.16
N VAL A 203 1.15 2.60 -7.94
CA VAL A 203 1.46 3.94 -7.44
C VAL A 203 0.47 4.93 -8.03
N GLY A 204 -0.44 5.42 -7.18
CA GLY A 204 -1.53 6.30 -7.61
C GLY A 204 -1.43 7.69 -7.01
N GLN A 205 -1.77 8.75 -7.76
CA GLN A 205 -1.93 10.10 -7.20
C GLN A 205 -0.70 10.53 -6.39
N THR A 206 0.51 10.19 -6.83
CA THR A 206 1.74 10.33 -6.05
C THR A 206 2.72 11.29 -6.72
N ILE A 207 3.49 12.05 -5.93
CA ILE A 207 4.60 12.88 -6.43
C ILE A 207 5.92 12.36 -5.86
N GLY A 208 6.84 11.99 -6.73
CA GLY A 208 8.14 11.45 -6.31
C GLY A 208 8.00 9.98 -5.93
N ALA A 209 8.39 9.09 -6.83
CA ALA A 209 8.48 7.66 -6.53
C ALA A 209 9.70 7.02 -7.21
N VAL A 210 10.37 6.12 -6.49
CA VAL A 210 11.41 5.24 -7.00
C VAL A 210 10.95 3.80 -6.81
N ILE A 211 10.82 3.07 -7.91
CA ILE A 211 10.36 1.68 -7.95
C ILE A 211 11.45 0.85 -8.60
N ARG A 212 12.21 0.10 -7.79
CA ARG A 212 13.39 -0.62 -8.29
C ARG A 212 13.59 -2.03 -7.76
N ARG A 213 14.18 -2.90 -8.59
CA ARG A 213 14.55 -4.28 -8.18
C ARG A 213 13.38 -5.11 -7.64
N ASN A 214 12.16 -4.78 -8.07
CA ASN A 214 10.98 -5.52 -7.66
C ASN A 214 10.64 -6.63 -8.66
N VAL A 215 9.89 -7.62 -8.20
CA VAL A 215 9.28 -8.66 -9.03
C VAL A 215 7.77 -8.51 -8.97
N ALA A 216 7.12 -8.27 -10.10
CA ALA A 216 5.68 -8.29 -10.25
C ALA A 216 5.27 -9.47 -11.14
N GLU A 217 4.67 -10.49 -10.53
CA GLU A 217 4.45 -11.78 -11.17
C GLU A 217 2.97 -12.20 -11.14
N LYS A 218 2.43 -12.63 -12.29
CA LYS A 218 1.07 -13.21 -12.38
C LYS A 218 -0.08 -12.32 -11.86
N ASN A 219 0.06 -11.01 -11.98
CA ASN A 219 -0.98 -10.02 -11.68
C ASN A 219 -1.77 -9.65 -12.96
N ILE A 220 -2.86 -8.89 -12.86
CA ILE A 220 -3.44 -8.30 -14.08
C ILE A 220 -2.48 -7.23 -14.61
N ALA A 221 -2.21 -6.19 -13.84
CA ALA A 221 -1.12 -5.26 -14.10
C ALA A 221 0.09 -5.63 -13.24
N GLY A 222 1.27 -5.77 -13.84
CA GLY A 222 2.50 -6.01 -13.07
C GLY A 222 2.81 -4.79 -12.20
N ILE A 223 3.19 -3.69 -12.86
CA ILE A 223 3.46 -2.40 -12.23
C ILE A 223 2.56 -1.35 -12.88
N GLU A 224 1.80 -0.61 -12.10
CA GLU A 224 0.92 0.45 -12.57
C GLU A 224 1.27 1.79 -11.91
N ILE A 225 1.44 2.81 -12.75
CA ILE A 225 1.57 4.20 -12.36
C ILE A 225 0.30 4.91 -12.82
N GLU A 226 -0.56 5.29 -11.86
CA GLU A 226 -1.79 6.01 -12.15
C GLU A 226 -1.65 7.46 -11.66
N ASN A 227 -1.95 8.43 -12.52
CA ASN A 227 -1.97 9.86 -12.16
C ASN A 227 -0.83 10.21 -11.18
N SER A 228 0.43 10.05 -11.58
CA SER A 228 1.57 10.28 -10.69
C SER A 228 2.73 10.93 -11.46
N SER A 229 3.51 11.77 -10.77
CA SER A 229 4.58 12.54 -11.39
C SER A 229 5.93 12.40 -10.70
N ASN A 230 7.02 12.61 -11.43
CA ASN A 230 8.41 12.45 -10.97
C ASN A 230 8.66 11.01 -10.50
N VAL A 231 8.53 10.04 -11.42
CA VAL A 231 8.58 8.62 -11.10
C VAL A 231 9.66 7.90 -11.89
N ASP A 232 10.51 7.15 -11.20
CA ASP A 232 11.49 6.25 -11.79
C ASP A 232 11.09 4.79 -11.56
N VAL A 233 10.97 4.02 -12.64
CA VAL A 233 10.67 2.57 -12.63
C VAL A 233 11.81 1.83 -13.31
N TYR A 234 12.70 1.19 -12.55
CA TYR A 234 13.89 0.56 -13.13
C TYR A 234 14.38 -0.72 -12.48
N GLN A 235 15.09 -1.56 -13.25
CA GLN A 235 15.62 -2.85 -12.77
C GLN A 235 14.55 -3.78 -12.18
N ASN A 236 13.29 -3.63 -12.58
CA ASN A 236 12.22 -4.52 -12.15
C ASN A 236 12.06 -5.69 -13.14
N LEU A 237 11.47 -6.78 -12.63
CA LEU A 237 10.99 -7.90 -13.44
C LEU A 237 9.45 -7.92 -13.42
N ALA A 238 8.83 -7.59 -14.55
CA ALA A 238 7.39 -7.74 -14.74
C ALA A 238 7.12 -8.97 -15.61
N ILE A 239 6.59 -10.05 -15.00
CA ILE A 239 6.51 -11.36 -15.61
C ILE A 239 5.14 -12.04 -15.45
N GLY A 240 4.63 -12.68 -16.51
CA GLY A 240 3.44 -13.53 -16.38
C GLY A 240 2.15 -12.78 -16.06
N ASN A 241 2.13 -11.45 -16.16
CA ASN A 241 0.97 -10.61 -15.89
C ASN A 241 0.03 -10.57 -17.11
N THR A 242 -1.10 -9.85 -17.05
CA THR A 242 -1.89 -9.53 -18.26
C THR A 242 -1.20 -8.41 -19.05
N GLY A 243 -0.82 -7.36 -18.34
CA GLY A 243 0.02 -6.27 -18.82
C GLY A 243 1.24 -6.10 -17.91
N GLY A 244 2.41 -5.82 -18.49
CA GLY A 244 3.66 -5.71 -17.73
C GLY A 244 3.77 -4.43 -16.91
N VAL A 245 3.96 -3.29 -17.59
CA VAL A 245 4.06 -1.95 -16.97
C VAL A 245 3.01 -1.02 -17.59
N LEU A 246 2.20 -0.38 -16.75
CA LEU A 246 1.07 0.44 -17.16
C LEU A 246 1.25 1.87 -16.65
N LEU A 247 1.06 2.86 -17.53
CA LEU A 247 0.99 4.28 -17.19
C LEU A 247 -0.40 4.79 -17.55
N PHE A 248 -1.24 5.05 -16.55
CA PHE A 248 -2.63 5.47 -16.72
C PHE A 248 -2.84 6.89 -16.20
N ASP A 249 -3.12 7.82 -17.11
CA ASP A 249 -3.53 9.18 -16.74
C ASP A 249 -5.06 9.29 -16.84
N LEU A 250 -5.75 9.01 -15.74
CA LEU A 250 -7.21 8.94 -15.69
C LEU A 250 -7.88 10.26 -15.28
N PRO A 251 -9.11 10.53 -15.76
CA PRO A 251 -9.90 11.66 -15.31
C PRO A 251 -10.40 11.44 -13.87
N GLY A 252 -10.35 12.47 -13.03
CA GLY A 252 -10.99 12.46 -11.70
C GLY A 252 -10.06 12.58 -10.50
N ALA A 253 -8.75 12.46 -10.68
CA ALA A 253 -7.79 12.86 -9.65
C ALA A 253 -7.90 14.37 -9.38
N THR A 254 -7.99 14.79 -8.11
CA THR A 254 -8.28 16.19 -7.73
C THR A 254 -7.27 16.83 -6.78
N THR A 255 -6.30 16.07 -6.26
CA THR A 255 -5.43 16.52 -5.17
C THR A 255 -3.97 16.59 -5.57
N ILE A 256 -3.27 15.46 -5.52
CA ILE A 256 -1.82 15.33 -5.65
C ILE A 256 -1.49 14.27 -6.69
N GLY A 257 -0.32 14.41 -7.33
CA GLY A 257 0.13 13.52 -8.41
C GLY A 257 -0.73 13.55 -9.65
N ARG A 258 -1.83 14.31 -9.67
CA ARG A 258 -2.97 14.28 -10.60
C ARG A 258 -2.73 13.90 -12.08
N LEU A 259 -1.56 14.14 -12.64
CA LEU A 259 -1.22 13.84 -14.03
C LEU A 259 -0.03 12.88 -14.08
N ILE A 260 0.00 12.00 -15.08
CA ILE A 260 1.25 11.36 -15.49
C ILE A 260 2.15 12.43 -16.10
N ASP A 261 3.27 12.72 -15.44
CA ASP A 261 4.23 13.75 -15.83
C ASP A 261 5.62 13.42 -15.29
N ASP A 262 6.66 13.43 -16.12
CA ASP A 262 8.04 13.09 -15.73
C ASP A 262 8.14 11.66 -15.16
N VAL A 263 7.82 10.67 -16.01
CA VAL A 263 7.91 9.24 -15.66
C VAL A 263 8.95 8.57 -16.54
N ARG A 264 9.92 7.89 -15.92
CA ARG A 264 10.98 7.17 -16.62
C ARG A 264 10.88 5.68 -16.33
N VAL A 265 10.77 4.86 -17.37
CA VAL A 265 10.69 3.40 -17.29
C VAL A 265 11.90 2.80 -18.01
N PHE A 266 12.86 2.28 -17.28
CA PHE A 266 14.12 1.88 -17.91
C PHE A 266 14.84 0.70 -17.25
N ASP A 267 15.70 0.02 -18.00
CA ASP A 267 16.46 -1.15 -17.52
C ASP A 267 15.58 -2.25 -16.88
N ASN A 268 14.30 -2.35 -17.26
CA ASN A 268 13.40 -3.39 -16.77
C ASN A 268 13.44 -4.62 -17.68
N ILE A 269 13.12 -5.79 -17.11
CA ILE A 269 12.82 -7.01 -17.86
C ILE A 269 11.31 -7.20 -17.81
N ILE A 270 10.66 -7.10 -18.97
CA ILE A 270 9.21 -7.17 -19.13
C ILE A 270 8.94 -8.34 -20.07
N ARG A 271 8.57 -9.50 -19.51
CA ARG A 271 8.50 -10.73 -20.31
C ARG A 271 7.31 -11.62 -20.00
N ASP A 272 6.87 -12.37 -21.00
CA ASP A 272 5.86 -13.42 -20.86
C ASP A 272 4.53 -12.93 -20.21
N ASN A 273 4.15 -11.66 -20.38
CA ASN A 273 2.95 -11.09 -19.76
C ASN A 273 1.69 -11.46 -20.56
N ASN A 274 1.36 -12.77 -20.56
CA ASN A 274 0.30 -13.38 -21.37
C ASN A 274 -0.88 -13.92 -20.53
N LEU A 275 -1.00 -13.50 -19.26
CA LEU A 275 -2.11 -13.91 -18.41
C LEU A 275 -3.44 -13.44 -19.02
N VAL A 276 -4.44 -14.31 -19.00
CA VAL A 276 -5.79 -13.93 -19.41
C VAL A 276 -6.30 -12.84 -18.47
N ASN A 277 -6.85 -11.76 -19.03
CA ASN A 277 -7.54 -10.76 -18.24
C ASN A 277 -8.86 -11.34 -17.74
N TYR A 278 -8.95 -11.64 -16.45
CA TYR A 278 -10.14 -12.20 -15.81
C TYR A 278 -10.91 -11.17 -14.96
N VAL A 279 -10.58 -9.88 -15.06
CA VAL A 279 -11.37 -8.79 -14.49
C VAL A 279 -12.75 -8.76 -15.15
N ASP A 280 -13.77 -8.38 -14.39
CA ASP A 280 -15.15 -8.36 -14.93
C ASP A 280 -15.26 -7.23 -15.95
N THR A 281 -15.49 -7.56 -17.22
CA THR A 281 -15.66 -6.56 -18.30
C THR A 281 -17.13 -6.36 -18.68
N THR A 282 -18.08 -6.74 -17.81
CA THR A 282 -19.51 -6.58 -18.10
C THR A 282 -19.96 -5.11 -18.17
N CYS A 283 -19.11 -4.18 -17.76
CA CYS A 283 -19.32 -2.76 -17.94
C CYS A 283 -18.64 -2.20 -19.22
N GLU A 284 -19.19 -1.11 -19.75
CA GLU A 284 -18.85 -0.57 -21.07
C GLU A 284 -17.44 0.03 -21.07
N ASN A 285 -16.48 -0.66 -21.72
CA ASN A 285 -15.08 -0.23 -21.87
C ASN A 285 -14.38 0.14 -20.55
N GLY A 286 -14.67 -0.57 -19.46
CA GLY A 286 -14.07 -0.29 -18.13
C GLY A 286 -14.73 0.88 -17.37
N LEU A 287 -15.69 1.60 -17.99
CA LEU A 287 -16.50 2.62 -17.34
C LEU A 287 -17.61 1.99 -16.48
N GLY A 288 -18.03 2.67 -15.40
CA GLY A 288 -19.16 2.21 -14.58
C GLY A 288 -18.78 1.25 -13.44
N GLY A 289 -17.50 1.18 -13.07
CA GLY A 289 -17.04 0.58 -11.81
C GLY A 289 -16.11 -0.62 -11.93
N CYS A 290 -15.77 -1.09 -13.14
CA CYS A 290 -14.85 -2.23 -13.31
C CYS A 290 -13.37 -1.85 -13.39
N GLY A 291 -13.05 -0.56 -13.50
CA GLY A 291 -11.68 -0.08 -13.68
C GLY A 291 -11.18 -0.26 -15.12
N VAL A 292 -10.27 0.62 -15.53
CA VAL A 292 -9.65 0.58 -16.87
C VAL A 292 -8.64 -0.56 -17.03
N VAL A 293 -8.17 -1.15 -15.94
CA VAL A 293 -7.29 -2.33 -16.02
C VAL A 293 -7.98 -3.51 -16.72
N GLY A 294 -9.31 -3.62 -16.60
CA GLY A 294 -10.09 -4.73 -17.14
C GLY A 294 -10.15 -4.73 -18.68
N ILE A 295 -9.78 -3.64 -19.33
CA ILE A 295 -9.72 -3.55 -20.79
C ILE A 295 -8.30 -3.74 -21.36
N VAL A 296 -7.29 -3.96 -20.51
CA VAL A 296 -5.92 -4.22 -20.95
C VAL A 296 -5.89 -5.51 -21.76
N PRO A 297 -5.43 -5.46 -23.03
CA PRO A 297 -5.27 -6.66 -23.84
C PRO A 297 -4.22 -7.60 -23.21
N PRO A 298 -4.56 -8.87 -22.96
CA PRO A 298 -3.58 -9.89 -22.57
C PRO A 298 -2.40 -9.93 -23.54
N GLY A 299 -1.19 -10.19 -23.03
CA GLY A 299 -0.02 -10.25 -23.91
C GLY A 299 0.53 -8.87 -24.22
N THR A 300 0.46 -7.91 -23.30
CA THR A 300 0.99 -6.56 -23.54
C THR A 300 2.15 -6.22 -22.60
N GLY A 301 3.29 -5.83 -23.16
CA GLY A 301 4.47 -5.43 -22.40
C GLY A 301 4.23 -4.13 -21.62
N ILE A 302 4.09 -3.02 -22.35
CA ILE A 302 3.87 -1.68 -21.79
C ILE A 302 2.55 -1.12 -22.32
N VAL A 303 1.73 -0.53 -21.45
CA VAL A 303 0.52 0.21 -21.83
C VAL A 303 0.63 1.65 -21.36
N VAL A 304 0.43 2.60 -22.27
CA VAL A 304 0.32 4.02 -21.95
C VAL A 304 -1.08 4.45 -22.33
N LEU A 305 -1.88 4.83 -21.34
CA LEU A 305 -3.21 5.40 -21.52
C LEU A 305 -3.15 6.88 -21.13
N SER A 306 -2.96 7.72 -22.13
CA SER A 306 -2.69 9.15 -21.96
C SER A 306 -1.42 9.44 -21.13
N GLY A 307 -1.25 10.70 -20.70
CA GLY A 307 -0.12 11.20 -19.91
C GLY A 307 0.80 12.12 -20.69
N ARG A 308 1.86 12.60 -20.05
CA ARG A 308 2.87 13.42 -20.71
C ARG A 308 4.26 13.24 -20.16
N ASN A 309 5.24 13.69 -20.95
CA ASN A 309 6.63 13.82 -20.53
C ASN A 309 7.15 12.51 -19.91
N SER A 310 7.14 11.43 -20.68
CA SER A 310 7.60 10.14 -20.17
C SER A 310 8.63 9.52 -21.11
N GLU A 311 9.61 8.82 -20.53
CA GLU A 311 10.74 8.24 -21.25
C GLU A 311 10.84 6.74 -20.96
N PHE A 312 11.05 5.93 -22.00
CA PHE A 312 11.09 4.47 -21.90
C PHE A 312 12.32 3.95 -22.63
N PHE A 313 13.32 3.46 -21.89
CA PHE A 313 14.61 3.14 -22.51
C PHE A 313 15.36 1.97 -21.90
N ASN A 314 16.19 1.31 -22.70
CA ASN A 314 16.99 0.16 -22.28
C ASN A 314 16.19 -1.00 -21.64
N ASN A 315 14.88 -1.08 -21.87
CA ASN A 315 14.09 -2.20 -21.38
C ASN A 315 14.28 -3.42 -22.28
N THR A 316 14.23 -4.61 -21.70
CA THR A 316 14.09 -5.87 -22.44
C THR A 316 12.63 -6.28 -22.42
N ILE A 317 11.97 -6.28 -23.59
CA ILE A 317 10.54 -6.53 -23.74
C ILE A 317 10.36 -7.76 -24.65
N GLU A 318 9.99 -8.91 -24.08
CA GLU A 318 10.02 -10.16 -24.82
C GLU A 318 8.85 -11.12 -24.55
N ASN A 319 8.52 -11.94 -25.55
CA ASN A 319 7.55 -13.04 -25.45
C ASN A 319 6.12 -12.61 -25.07
N HIS A 320 5.64 -11.51 -25.65
CA HIS A 320 4.28 -11.02 -25.46
C HIS A 320 3.39 -11.42 -26.63
N ASP A 321 2.25 -12.05 -26.35
CA ASP A 321 1.34 -12.57 -27.36
C ASP A 321 0.76 -11.43 -28.24
N SER A 322 0.50 -10.25 -27.68
CA SER A 322 -0.11 -9.11 -28.38
C SER A 322 0.87 -8.01 -28.78
N MET A 323 1.46 -7.28 -27.83
CA MET A 323 2.21 -6.05 -28.10
C MET A 323 3.35 -5.85 -27.09
N ALA A 324 4.39 -5.13 -27.51
CA ALA A 324 5.47 -4.66 -26.65
C ALA A 324 5.07 -3.31 -26.05
N LEU A 325 4.40 -2.48 -26.84
CA LEU A 325 3.85 -1.20 -26.45
C LEU A 325 2.45 -1.02 -27.04
N ALA A 326 1.51 -0.60 -26.20
CA ALA A 326 0.26 0.04 -26.62
C ALA A 326 0.20 1.47 -26.06
N MET A 327 0.36 2.48 -26.92
CA MET A 327 0.21 3.89 -26.56
C MET A 327 -1.11 4.41 -27.11
N THR A 328 -1.98 4.89 -26.23
CA THR A 328 -3.35 5.22 -26.58
C THR A 328 -3.81 6.50 -25.90
N SER A 329 -4.72 7.20 -26.56
CA SER A 329 -5.52 8.25 -25.97
C SER A 329 -6.66 7.65 -25.14
N TYR A 330 -7.12 8.39 -24.13
CA TYR A 330 -8.29 8.03 -23.34
C TYR A 330 -9.59 8.00 -24.18
N LEU A 331 -9.56 8.49 -25.42
CA LEU A 331 -10.68 8.42 -26.36
C LEU A 331 -11.06 6.97 -26.71
N LEU A 332 -10.14 6.00 -26.57
CA LEU A 332 -10.48 4.58 -26.72
C LEU A 332 -11.35 4.05 -25.58
N VAL A 333 -11.28 4.68 -24.40
CA VAL A 333 -12.09 4.32 -23.23
C VAL A 333 -13.45 5.02 -23.31
N ASN A 334 -13.43 6.34 -23.54
CA ASN A 334 -14.63 7.15 -23.66
C ASN A 334 -14.62 7.92 -24.99
N ASP A 335 -15.32 7.40 -25.98
CA ASP A 335 -15.38 7.99 -27.33
C ASP A 335 -16.39 9.15 -27.44
N ASN A 336 -17.10 9.49 -26.36
CA ASN A 336 -18.10 10.55 -26.37
C ASN A 336 -17.44 11.94 -26.28
N PRO A 337 -17.40 12.75 -27.35
CA PRO A 337 -16.78 14.07 -27.31
C PRO A 337 -17.47 15.03 -26.33
N GLU A 338 -18.75 14.83 -26.02
CA GLU A 338 -19.46 15.64 -25.03
C GLU A 338 -18.95 15.40 -23.61
N ALA A 339 -18.36 14.22 -23.31
CA ALA A 339 -17.82 13.93 -21.99
C ALA A 339 -16.64 14.83 -21.65
N TYR A 340 -15.87 15.29 -22.65
CA TYR A 340 -14.68 16.13 -22.44
C TYR A 340 -15.00 17.61 -22.31
N SER A 341 -16.25 18.01 -22.49
CA SER A 341 -16.66 19.41 -22.34
C SER A 341 -16.80 19.79 -20.85
N PRO A 342 -16.02 20.76 -20.36
CA PRO A 342 -16.18 21.38 -19.04
C PRO A 342 -17.59 21.84 -18.69
N LEU A 343 -18.38 22.21 -19.69
CA LEU A 343 -19.74 22.74 -19.50
C LEU A 343 -20.75 21.66 -19.08
N ASN A 344 -20.40 20.38 -19.28
CA ASN A 344 -21.29 19.26 -19.01
C ASN A 344 -21.15 18.70 -17.58
N GLY A 345 -20.17 19.18 -16.80
CA GLY A 345 -19.98 18.78 -15.40
C GLY A 345 -19.57 17.31 -15.20
N THR A 346 -19.09 16.66 -16.26
CA THR A 346 -18.55 15.28 -16.27
C THR A 346 -17.18 15.21 -15.59
N SER A 347 -16.76 14.01 -15.19
CA SER A 347 -15.42 13.74 -14.66
C SER A 347 -14.31 14.20 -15.60
N GLU A 348 -14.42 13.85 -16.88
CA GLU A 348 -13.50 14.17 -17.95
C GLU A 348 -13.46 15.67 -18.21
N GLY A 349 -14.62 16.33 -18.35
CA GLY A 349 -14.70 17.77 -18.53
C GLY A 349 -14.08 18.55 -17.38
N ASN A 350 -14.29 18.09 -16.13
CA ASN A 350 -13.64 18.66 -14.95
C ASN A 350 -12.13 18.41 -14.95
N ALA A 351 -11.66 17.24 -15.37
CA ALA A 351 -10.24 16.93 -15.49
C ALA A 351 -9.55 17.85 -16.53
N VAL A 352 -10.18 18.04 -17.70
CA VAL A 352 -9.70 18.96 -18.75
C VAL A 352 -9.61 20.39 -18.25
N MET A 353 -10.58 20.88 -17.46
CA MET A 353 -10.48 22.21 -16.84
C MET A 353 -9.25 22.36 -15.94
N ASN A 354 -8.83 21.27 -15.30
CA ASN A 354 -7.66 21.27 -14.44
C ASN A 354 -6.36 21.00 -15.22
N GLY A 355 -6.40 20.84 -16.55
CA GLY A 355 -5.22 20.64 -17.38
C GLY A 355 -4.81 19.18 -17.60
N TRP A 356 -5.72 18.24 -17.38
CA TRP A 356 -5.58 16.86 -17.87
C TRP A 356 -5.79 16.83 -19.39
N ASN A 357 -4.94 16.08 -20.08
CA ASN A 357 -5.04 15.86 -21.52
C ASN A 357 -5.41 14.39 -21.74
N PRO A 358 -6.44 14.04 -22.55
CA PRO A 358 -6.73 12.66 -22.90
C PRO A 358 -5.76 12.07 -23.93
N VAL A 359 -4.83 12.88 -24.47
CA VAL A 359 -3.89 12.47 -25.52
C VAL A 359 -2.48 12.36 -24.92
N PRO A 360 -1.77 11.22 -25.14
CA PRO A 360 -0.37 11.11 -24.73
C PRO A 360 0.47 12.13 -25.49
N THR A 361 1.36 12.83 -24.78
CA THR A 361 2.22 13.87 -25.36
C THR A 361 3.65 13.77 -24.83
N ASN A 362 4.63 14.11 -25.65
CA ASN A 362 6.05 14.04 -25.27
C ASN A 362 6.45 12.66 -24.69
N MET A 363 5.96 11.58 -25.29
CA MET A 363 6.42 10.23 -24.98
C MET A 363 7.69 9.94 -25.77
N TYR A 364 8.73 9.44 -25.13
CA TYR A 364 10.01 9.14 -25.78
C TYR A 364 10.46 7.71 -25.48
N LEU A 365 10.24 6.81 -26.44
CA LEU A 365 10.58 5.40 -26.33
C LEU A 365 11.78 5.09 -27.20
N HIS A 366 12.92 4.77 -26.59
CA HIS A 366 14.13 4.53 -27.36
C HIS A 366 15.07 3.48 -26.79
N ASP A 367 15.86 2.87 -27.67
CA ASP A 367 16.91 1.91 -27.32
C ASP A 367 16.40 0.72 -26.47
N ASN A 368 15.14 0.33 -26.64
CA ASN A 368 14.60 -0.88 -26.04
C ASN A 368 14.90 -2.09 -26.91
N LYS A 369 15.04 -3.26 -26.28
CA LYS A 369 15.18 -4.54 -26.98
C LYS A 369 13.83 -5.24 -27.00
N VAL A 370 13.19 -5.27 -28.18
CA VAL A 370 11.91 -5.96 -28.39
C VAL A 370 12.13 -7.25 -29.16
N THR A 371 11.65 -8.38 -28.62
CA THR A 371 11.79 -9.68 -29.28
C THR A 371 10.59 -10.58 -29.06
N ASN A 372 10.17 -11.31 -30.11
CA ASN A 372 9.11 -12.31 -30.05
C ASN A 372 7.77 -11.76 -29.52
N VAL A 373 7.16 -10.85 -30.28
CA VAL A 373 5.94 -10.14 -29.88
C VAL A 373 4.93 -10.11 -31.02
N GLY A 374 3.63 -10.15 -30.70
CA GLY A 374 2.55 -9.93 -31.66
C GLY A 374 2.16 -11.13 -32.50
N ALA A 375 2.57 -12.33 -32.07
CA ALA A 375 2.24 -13.60 -32.74
C ALA A 375 0.79 -14.03 -32.55
N ASN A 376 0.17 -13.65 -31.44
CA ASN A 376 -1.13 -14.15 -31.01
C ASN A 376 -1.95 -13.04 -30.30
N PRO A 377 -2.18 -11.89 -30.96
CA PRO A 377 -2.84 -10.77 -30.30
C PRO A 377 -4.27 -11.13 -29.92
N ASN A 378 -4.68 -10.71 -28.72
CA ASN A 378 -6.00 -10.97 -28.17
C ASN A 378 -6.46 -9.82 -27.27
N GLY A 379 -7.77 -9.61 -27.17
CA GLY A 379 -8.38 -8.60 -26.32
C GLY A 379 -9.64 -8.05 -26.96
N SER A 380 -10.76 -8.04 -26.22
CA SER A 380 -12.08 -7.66 -26.75
C SER A 380 -12.14 -6.23 -27.28
N LEU A 381 -11.33 -5.32 -26.75
CA LEU A 381 -11.27 -3.92 -27.18
C LEU A 381 -10.55 -3.75 -28.53
N ILE A 382 -9.67 -4.69 -28.89
CA ILE A 382 -8.78 -4.58 -30.07
C ILE A 382 -9.09 -5.62 -31.16
N GLU A 383 -10.15 -6.43 -31.03
CA GLU A 383 -10.52 -7.46 -32.02
C GLU A 383 -10.61 -6.91 -33.45
N ASP A 384 -11.28 -5.77 -33.62
CA ASP A 384 -11.46 -5.14 -34.93
C ASP A 384 -10.12 -4.61 -35.47
N MET A 385 -9.25 -4.10 -34.59
CA MET A 385 -7.92 -3.62 -34.97
C MET A 385 -7.02 -4.79 -35.39
N ILE A 386 -7.05 -5.89 -34.65
CA ILE A 386 -6.34 -7.13 -35.00
C ILE A 386 -6.78 -7.59 -36.40
N LEU A 387 -8.10 -7.64 -36.65
CA LEU A 387 -8.63 -8.05 -37.95
C LEU A 387 -8.17 -7.11 -39.07
N ALA A 388 -8.24 -5.79 -38.87
CA ALA A 388 -7.84 -4.81 -39.87
C ALA A 388 -6.35 -4.93 -40.23
N TYR A 389 -5.46 -4.89 -39.25
CA TYR A 389 -4.02 -5.05 -39.47
C TYR A 389 -3.65 -6.41 -40.09
N THR A 390 -4.33 -7.49 -39.67
CA THR A 390 -4.11 -8.82 -40.26
C THR A 390 -4.54 -8.87 -41.73
N LEU A 391 -5.65 -8.23 -42.10
CA LEU A 391 -6.14 -8.23 -43.48
C LEU A 391 -5.29 -7.34 -44.41
N GLU A 392 -4.83 -6.19 -43.90
CA GLU A 392 -4.10 -5.20 -44.71
C GLU A 392 -2.58 -5.47 -44.76
N HIS A 393 -2.01 -5.90 -43.64
CA HIS A 393 -0.55 -6.00 -43.45
C HIS A 393 -0.06 -7.41 -43.14
N GLN A 394 -0.96 -8.38 -42.92
CA GLN A 394 -0.64 -9.77 -42.53
C GLN A 394 0.14 -9.90 -41.21
N ALA A 395 0.15 -8.84 -40.40
CA ALA A 395 0.83 -8.78 -39.12
C ALA A 395 0.15 -7.74 -38.21
N PHE A 396 0.29 -7.92 -36.90
CA PHE A 396 -0.09 -6.91 -35.91
C PHE A 396 1.19 -6.19 -35.41
N PRO A 397 1.17 -4.85 -35.23
CA PRO A 397 2.37 -4.12 -34.83
C PRO A 397 2.82 -4.48 -33.40
N ALA A 398 4.12 -4.64 -33.21
CA ALA A 398 4.71 -4.85 -31.89
C ALA A 398 4.63 -3.58 -31.04
N MET A 399 4.76 -2.40 -31.65
CA MET A 399 4.57 -1.11 -30.99
C MET A 399 3.43 -0.35 -31.67
N PHE A 400 2.40 -0.05 -30.90
CA PHE A 400 1.16 0.53 -31.41
C PHE A 400 0.94 1.94 -30.85
N TYR A 401 0.56 2.88 -31.71
CA TYR A 401 0.01 4.18 -31.34
C TYR A 401 -1.37 4.40 -31.98
N ASP A 402 -2.35 4.91 -31.23
CA ASP A 402 -3.68 5.14 -31.83
C ASP A 402 -3.70 6.30 -32.85
N GLY A 403 -2.90 7.35 -32.66
CA GLY A 403 -2.86 8.57 -33.48
C GLY A 403 -4.13 9.42 -33.46
N ALA A 404 -5.26 8.87 -33.02
CA ALA A 404 -6.57 9.48 -33.01
C ALA A 404 -6.61 10.80 -32.22
N GLY A 405 -6.04 10.79 -31.01
CA GLY A 405 -5.99 11.97 -30.15
C GLY A 405 -5.19 13.12 -30.75
N GLU A 406 -4.04 12.84 -31.35
CA GLU A 406 -3.20 13.86 -32.00
C GLU A 406 -3.88 14.43 -33.25
N SER A 407 -4.41 13.58 -34.12
CA SER A 407 -5.19 14.01 -35.30
C SER A 407 -6.35 14.91 -34.87
N LEU A 408 -7.02 14.58 -33.75
CA LEU A 408 -8.10 15.39 -33.17
C LEU A 408 -7.63 16.78 -32.72
N ILE A 409 -6.50 16.88 -32.01
CA ILE A 409 -5.93 18.17 -31.61
C ILE A 409 -5.61 19.01 -32.85
N ARG A 410 -4.99 18.40 -33.89
CA ARG A 410 -4.61 19.07 -35.14
C ARG A 410 -5.81 19.54 -35.95
N SER A 411 -6.96 18.86 -35.87
CA SER A 411 -8.21 19.24 -36.54
C SER A 411 -8.81 20.58 -36.08
N GLN A 412 -8.32 21.14 -34.96
CA GLN A 412 -8.89 22.32 -34.29
C GLN A 412 -10.34 22.12 -33.78
N MET A 413 -10.82 20.89 -33.65
CA MET A 413 -12.18 20.61 -33.18
C MET A 413 -12.48 21.20 -31.80
N PHE A 414 -11.48 21.26 -30.92
CA PHE A 414 -11.62 21.87 -29.58
C PHE A 414 -11.38 23.39 -29.54
N ALA A 415 -11.17 24.07 -30.67
CA ALA A 415 -10.91 25.52 -30.69
C ALA A 415 -12.00 26.37 -30.02
N PRO A 416 -13.31 26.12 -30.23
CA PRO A 416 -14.36 26.86 -29.53
C PRO A 416 -14.29 26.68 -28.01
N LEU A 417 -13.93 25.49 -27.55
CA LEU A 417 -13.80 25.18 -26.13
C LEU A 417 -12.56 25.87 -25.54
N ARG A 418 -11.40 25.76 -26.20
CA ARG A 418 -10.18 26.48 -25.84
C ARG A 418 -10.44 27.97 -25.70
N ASP A 419 -11.06 28.60 -26.70
CA ASP A 419 -11.32 30.05 -26.71
C ASP A 419 -12.22 30.48 -25.56
N ALA A 420 -13.24 29.67 -25.23
CA ALA A 420 -14.10 29.89 -24.09
C ALA A 420 -13.32 29.80 -22.76
N LEU A 421 -12.50 28.77 -22.57
CA LEU A 421 -11.73 28.56 -21.34
C LEU A 421 -10.64 29.62 -21.14
N ASN A 422 -9.86 29.91 -22.19
CA ASN A 422 -8.87 30.98 -22.19
C ASN A 422 -9.54 32.34 -21.91
N GLY A 423 -10.70 32.60 -22.51
CA GLY A 423 -11.48 33.81 -22.27
C GLY A 423 -12.02 33.92 -20.83
N MET A 424 -12.53 32.82 -20.26
CA MET A 424 -13.05 32.77 -18.88
C MET A 424 -11.96 32.98 -17.83
N THR A 425 -10.76 32.46 -18.08
CA THR A 425 -9.66 32.44 -17.10
C THR A 425 -8.61 33.54 -17.34
N GLN A 426 -8.69 34.23 -18.47
CA GLN A 426 -7.71 35.22 -18.92
C GLN A 426 -6.28 34.64 -18.99
N SER A 427 -6.12 33.42 -19.48
CA SER A 427 -4.81 32.80 -19.72
C SER A 427 -4.81 31.96 -20.99
N ASN A 428 -3.67 31.37 -21.34
CA ASN A 428 -3.49 30.50 -22.50
C ASN A 428 -3.25 29.03 -22.09
N ASN A 429 -3.60 28.66 -20.86
CA ASN A 429 -3.30 27.34 -20.30
C ASN A 429 -4.04 26.20 -21.02
N TRP A 430 -5.03 26.50 -21.88
CA TRP A 430 -5.79 25.52 -22.64
C TRP A 430 -5.35 25.39 -24.10
N ASP A 431 -4.26 26.06 -24.50
CA ASP A 431 -3.75 26.00 -25.87
C ASP A 431 -3.36 24.58 -26.29
N TYR A 432 -3.02 23.69 -25.35
CA TYR A 432 -2.76 22.26 -25.61
C TYR A 432 -3.94 21.52 -26.24
N LEU A 433 -5.18 22.02 -26.10
CA LEU A 433 -6.37 21.41 -26.72
C LEU A 433 -6.38 21.53 -28.25
N THR A 434 -5.56 22.43 -28.83
CA THR A 434 -5.52 22.64 -30.28
C THR A 434 -4.10 22.81 -30.85
N ASN A 435 -3.10 22.92 -29.99
CA ASN A 435 -1.71 23.07 -30.41
C ASN A 435 -0.97 21.80 -30.06
N PHE A 436 -0.41 21.16 -31.10
CA PHE A 436 0.47 20.02 -30.97
C PHE A 436 1.79 20.35 -31.67
N THR A 437 2.78 20.71 -30.87
CA THR A 437 4.11 21.17 -31.30
C THR A 437 5.08 20.01 -31.45
N GLU A 438 6.29 20.25 -31.96
CA GLU A 438 7.36 19.24 -32.00
C GLU A 438 7.76 18.77 -30.59
N GLN A 439 7.59 19.60 -29.56
CA GLN A 439 7.84 19.21 -28.17
C GLN A 439 6.82 18.19 -27.68
N ASP A 440 5.59 18.23 -28.19
CA ASP A 440 4.50 17.32 -27.82
C ASP A 440 4.57 15.98 -28.57
N SER A 441 5.40 15.88 -29.62
CA SER A 441 5.53 14.67 -30.45
C SER A 441 5.84 13.42 -29.62
N ASN A 442 5.09 12.35 -29.90
CA ASN A 442 5.40 11.03 -29.39
C ASN A 442 6.44 10.39 -30.32
N CYS A 443 7.49 9.85 -29.71
CA CYS A 443 8.71 9.47 -30.38
C CYS A 443 9.06 8.02 -30.07
N LEU A 444 9.27 7.23 -31.12
CA LEU A 444 9.81 5.88 -31.04
C LEU A 444 11.12 5.87 -31.85
N VAL A 445 12.24 5.43 -31.27
CA VAL A 445 13.54 5.41 -31.95
C VAL A 445 14.35 4.19 -31.52
N ASN A 446 15.04 3.49 -32.43
CA ASN A 446 15.97 2.39 -32.10
C ASN A 446 15.37 1.22 -31.27
N ASN A 447 14.08 0.92 -31.41
CA ASN A 447 13.44 -0.19 -30.67
C ASN A 447 13.53 -1.55 -31.39
N GLY A 448 13.96 -1.56 -32.68
CA GLY A 448 14.15 -2.78 -33.46
C GLY A 448 12.87 -3.60 -33.70
N ALA A 449 11.71 -2.94 -33.73
CA ALA A 449 10.40 -3.57 -33.76
C ALA A 449 9.52 -3.02 -34.90
N SER A 450 8.42 -3.72 -35.19
CA SER A 450 7.37 -3.19 -36.06
C SER A 450 6.57 -2.11 -35.33
N VAL A 451 6.16 -1.09 -36.07
CA VAL A 451 5.40 0.06 -35.55
C VAL A 451 4.13 0.21 -36.37
N GLY A 452 3.01 0.46 -35.69
CA GLY A 452 1.73 0.76 -36.33
C GLY A 452 1.04 1.97 -35.74
N VAL A 453 0.35 2.73 -36.60
CA VAL A 453 -0.50 3.87 -36.21
C VAL A 453 -1.90 3.68 -36.77
N LEU A 454 -2.91 3.62 -35.91
CA LEU A 454 -4.30 3.36 -36.33
C LEU A 454 -4.87 4.48 -37.22
N VAL A 455 -4.72 5.74 -36.80
CA VAL A 455 -5.13 6.94 -37.52
C VAL A 455 -3.89 7.76 -37.86
N ASP A 456 -3.73 8.25 -39.09
CA ASP A 456 -2.61 9.14 -39.41
C ASP A 456 -2.65 10.37 -38.47
N ASN A 457 -1.73 10.40 -37.52
CA ASN A 457 -1.65 11.39 -36.47
C ASN A 457 -1.26 12.78 -37.00
N THR A 458 -0.75 12.85 -38.24
CA THR A 458 -0.34 14.10 -38.88
C THR A 458 -1.43 14.68 -39.79
N ASP A 459 -2.38 13.88 -40.26
CA ASP A 459 -3.54 14.34 -41.02
C ASP A 459 -4.65 14.85 -40.07
N PRO A 460 -4.98 16.16 -40.08
CA PRO A 460 -6.09 16.70 -39.29
C PRO A 460 -7.47 16.10 -39.65
N MET A 461 -7.59 15.44 -40.81
CA MET A 461 -8.82 14.80 -41.27
C MET A 461 -8.88 13.30 -40.98
N GLY A 462 -7.76 12.67 -40.60
CA GLY A 462 -7.68 11.22 -40.35
C GLY A 462 -8.73 10.75 -39.34
N ILE A 463 -8.85 11.45 -38.22
CA ILE A 463 -9.84 11.13 -37.18
C ILE A 463 -11.28 11.27 -37.66
N LEU A 464 -11.57 12.18 -38.59
CA LEU A 464 -12.91 12.36 -39.13
C LEU A 464 -13.27 11.19 -40.07
N HIS A 465 -12.32 10.73 -40.89
CA HIS A 465 -12.51 9.53 -41.70
C HIS A 465 -12.75 8.29 -40.83
N TYR A 466 -11.97 8.13 -39.75
CA TYR A 466 -12.15 7.07 -38.77
C TYR A 466 -13.52 7.13 -38.08
N ALA A 467 -13.96 8.31 -37.64
CA ALA A 467 -15.25 8.51 -36.98
C ALA A 467 -16.45 8.27 -37.92
N GLU A 468 -16.32 8.55 -39.21
CA GLU A 468 -17.33 8.23 -40.22
C GLU A 468 -17.43 6.73 -40.48
N ASN A 469 -16.28 6.05 -40.57
CA ASN A 469 -16.18 4.61 -40.75
C ASN A 469 -14.78 4.14 -40.33
N SER A 470 -14.69 3.28 -39.31
CA SER A 470 -13.42 2.76 -38.82
C SER A 470 -12.64 1.94 -39.87
N ALA A 471 -13.31 1.41 -40.89
CA ALA A 471 -12.65 0.76 -42.03
C ALA A 471 -11.94 1.73 -42.98
N ASN A 472 -12.08 3.05 -42.79
CA ASN A 472 -11.38 4.09 -43.52
C ASN A 472 -10.15 4.62 -42.75
N ALA A 473 -9.75 3.97 -41.65
CA ALA A 473 -8.51 4.33 -40.97
C ALA A 473 -7.31 4.09 -41.90
N ASP A 474 -6.23 4.83 -41.69
CA ASP A 474 -5.04 4.72 -42.53
C ASP A 474 -4.21 3.46 -42.23
N PHE A 475 -4.39 2.85 -41.04
CA PHE A 475 -3.67 1.66 -40.54
C PHE A 475 -2.20 1.66 -40.96
N LEU A 476 -1.45 2.72 -40.61
CA LEU A 476 -0.04 2.85 -41.00
C LEU A 476 0.78 1.74 -40.35
N PHE A 477 1.72 1.15 -41.09
CA PHE A 477 2.54 0.04 -40.60
C PHE A 477 3.95 0.06 -41.19
N GLU A 478 4.94 -0.17 -40.33
CA GLU A 478 6.32 -0.46 -40.70
C GLU A 478 6.75 -1.76 -40.02
N GLN A 479 7.19 -2.76 -40.80
CA GLN A 479 7.65 -4.05 -40.27
C GLN A 479 8.92 -3.90 -39.40
N GLU A 480 9.75 -2.91 -39.71
CA GLU A 480 10.86 -2.44 -38.90
C GLU A 480 10.82 -0.92 -38.94
N GLN A 481 10.84 -0.28 -37.78
CA GLN A 481 10.74 1.16 -37.65
C GLN A 481 11.80 1.91 -38.48
N LYS A 482 11.36 2.79 -39.37
CA LYS A 482 12.21 3.65 -40.21
C LYS A 482 11.78 5.11 -40.18
N THR A 483 10.48 5.38 -40.27
CA THR A 483 9.96 6.76 -40.39
C THR A 483 8.73 7.05 -39.54
N LEU A 484 7.93 6.03 -39.19
CA LEU A 484 6.78 6.25 -38.31
C LEU A 484 7.24 6.65 -36.91
N LEU A 485 6.65 7.73 -36.38
CA LEU A 485 6.92 8.26 -35.04
C LEU A 485 8.38 8.65 -34.79
N THR A 486 9.11 9.06 -35.85
CA THR A 486 10.47 9.61 -35.73
C THR A 486 10.51 11.14 -35.84
N ALA A 487 9.38 11.78 -36.17
CA ALA A 487 9.29 13.23 -36.33
C ALA A 487 9.43 13.96 -34.97
N GLY A 488 10.32 14.95 -34.89
CA GLY A 488 10.59 15.70 -33.66
C GLY A 488 11.56 14.99 -32.69
N CYS A 489 11.94 13.75 -32.95
CA CYS A 489 12.73 12.95 -32.02
C CYS A 489 14.19 13.40 -31.89
N ASP A 490 14.76 13.98 -32.95
CA ASP A 490 16.10 14.58 -32.92
C ASP A 490 16.21 15.76 -31.93
N SER A 491 15.07 16.35 -31.54
CA SER A 491 15.00 17.48 -30.60
C SER A 491 14.68 17.05 -29.16
N LYS A 492 14.37 15.77 -28.93
CA LYS A 492 14.07 15.24 -27.60
C LYS A 492 15.34 15.21 -26.76
N VAL A 493 15.16 15.55 -25.49
CA VAL A 493 16.20 15.49 -24.48
C VAL A 493 15.75 14.45 -23.45
N PRO A 494 16.64 13.51 -23.05
CA PRO A 494 16.33 12.59 -21.98
C PRO A 494 15.88 13.30 -20.71
N LEU A 495 14.97 12.68 -19.98
CA LEU A 495 14.48 13.20 -18.72
C LEU A 495 15.55 13.03 -17.63
N GLU A 496 15.68 14.05 -16.79
CA GLU A 496 16.64 14.05 -15.69
C GLU A 496 16.28 12.96 -14.66
N PRO A 497 17.27 12.44 -13.92
CA PRO A 497 17.00 11.53 -12.82
C PRO A 497 16.03 12.05 -11.77
N ASN A 498 14.97 11.28 -11.51
CA ASN A 498 14.10 11.52 -10.37
C ASN A 498 14.75 10.95 -9.11
N THR A 499 14.66 11.72 -8.02
CA THR A 499 15.04 11.27 -6.68
C THR A 499 13.89 11.52 -5.71
N VAL A 500 13.84 10.72 -4.66
CA VAL A 500 12.95 10.93 -3.51
C VAL A 500 13.80 11.14 -2.27
N THR A 501 13.36 12.01 -1.37
CA THR A 501 14.06 12.23 -0.10
C THR A 501 13.17 11.75 1.03
N ILE A 502 13.64 10.75 1.79
CA ILE A 502 12.92 10.16 2.92
C ILE A 502 13.83 10.25 4.13
N ASN A 503 13.34 10.86 5.22
CA ASN A 503 14.12 11.08 6.44
C ASN A 503 15.51 11.72 6.21
N GLY A 504 15.63 12.59 5.21
CA GLY A 504 16.90 13.27 4.85
C GLY A 504 17.87 12.42 4.01
N VAL A 505 17.51 11.18 3.68
CA VAL A 505 18.26 10.32 2.76
C VAL A 505 17.66 10.43 1.36
N GLU A 506 18.52 10.66 0.36
CA GLU A 506 18.11 10.74 -1.04
C GLU A 506 18.22 9.35 -1.71
N TYR A 507 17.14 8.93 -2.37
CA TYR A 507 17.03 7.67 -3.09
C TYR A 507 16.77 7.95 -4.56
N GLY A 508 17.46 7.23 -5.44
CA GLY A 508 17.32 7.35 -6.90
C GLY A 508 18.45 6.64 -7.62
N ILE A 509 18.44 6.70 -8.95
CA ILE A 509 19.54 6.16 -9.74
C ILE A 509 20.83 6.96 -9.49
N ASN A 510 21.98 6.28 -9.45
CA ASN A 510 23.32 6.84 -9.18
C ASN A 510 23.54 7.43 -7.77
N GLN A 511 22.63 7.18 -6.83
CA GLN A 511 22.87 7.47 -5.42
C GLN A 511 23.64 6.31 -4.77
N GLU A 512 24.66 6.62 -3.96
CA GLU A 512 25.37 5.59 -3.18
C GLU A 512 24.39 4.94 -2.19
N GLU A 513 24.30 3.61 -2.21
CA GLU A 513 23.48 2.86 -1.24
C GLU A 513 23.99 3.13 0.17
N GLN A 514 23.29 4.00 0.92
CA GLN A 514 23.44 4.05 2.36
C GLN A 514 22.70 2.83 2.93
N ASP A 515 23.43 2.03 3.71
CA ASP A 515 22.88 0.97 4.53
C ASP A 515 22.00 1.59 5.63
N ASP A 516 20.77 1.95 5.29
CA ASP A 516 19.77 2.53 6.20
C ASP A 516 19.07 1.46 7.05
N SER A 517 19.63 0.24 7.10
CA SER A 517 19.22 -0.78 8.10
C SER A 517 19.40 -0.26 9.54
N GLY A 518 20.24 0.77 9.70
CA GLY A 518 20.39 1.60 10.88
C GLY A 518 19.74 2.98 10.74
N SER A 519 18.44 3.05 10.45
CA SER A 519 17.64 4.24 10.76
C SER A 519 18.03 4.78 12.15
N ASP A 520 18.36 6.07 12.23
CA ASP A 520 18.60 6.82 13.48
C ASP A 520 17.35 6.87 14.40
N THR A 521 16.30 6.08 14.11
CA THR A 521 15.29 5.72 15.09
C THR A 521 15.98 5.03 16.26
N PRO A 522 15.87 5.58 17.49
CA PRO A 522 16.40 4.89 18.66
C PRO A 522 15.77 3.50 18.68
N ASN A 523 16.62 2.47 18.63
CA ASN A 523 16.22 1.07 18.69
C ASN A 523 15.64 0.80 20.08
N ILE A 524 14.36 1.14 20.26
CA ILE A 524 13.61 0.99 21.49
C ILE A 524 12.67 -0.19 21.26
N PRO A 525 12.99 -1.38 21.78
CA PRO A 525 12.09 -2.51 21.73
C PRO A 525 10.74 -2.12 22.32
N ASN A 526 9.68 -2.23 21.52
CA ASN A 526 8.28 -2.00 21.90
C ASN A 526 7.89 -0.56 22.28
N GLY A 527 8.71 0.45 21.98
CA GLY A 527 8.33 1.86 22.15
C GLY A 527 8.17 2.36 23.60
N ILE A 528 8.55 1.60 24.64
CA ILE A 528 8.49 2.05 26.04
C ILE A 528 9.89 2.51 26.51
N VAL A 529 10.14 3.82 26.54
CA VAL A 529 11.38 4.42 27.08
C VAL A 529 11.12 5.04 28.45
N GLY A 530 11.47 4.32 29.52
CA GLY A 530 11.46 4.91 30.86
C GLY A 530 12.24 6.23 30.90
N ASN A 531 11.70 7.24 31.58
CA ASN A 531 12.30 8.58 31.61
C ASN A 531 13.38 8.74 32.72
N ASP A 532 14.21 9.78 32.64
CA ASP A 532 15.33 10.03 33.59
C ASP A 532 14.91 10.21 35.07
N LEU A 533 13.63 10.51 35.35
CA LEU A 533 13.10 10.62 36.71
C LEU A 533 12.75 9.24 37.31
N CYS A 534 12.78 8.18 36.51
CA CYS A 534 12.51 6.81 36.96
C CYS A 534 13.78 6.19 37.54
N THR A 535 14.02 6.48 38.81
CA THR A 535 15.18 6.02 39.57
C THR A 535 14.76 5.57 40.98
N THR A 536 15.56 4.67 41.56
CA THR A 536 15.43 4.26 42.97
C THR A 536 16.26 5.13 43.91
N ASP A 537 17.12 6.01 43.39
CA ASP A 537 17.96 6.92 44.18
C ASP A 537 17.17 8.17 44.65
N VAL A 538 16.10 7.92 45.41
CA VAL A 538 15.23 8.93 46.01
C VAL A 538 14.98 8.63 47.48
N ASN A 539 14.76 9.67 48.29
CA ASN A 539 14.33 9.50 49.68
C ASN A 539 12.81 9.37 49.73
N GLY A 540 12.31 8.20 50.13
CA GLY A 540 10.88 7.91 50.15
C GLY A 540 10.28 7.75 48.75
N ILE A 541 8.99 7.98 48.63
CA ILE A 541 8.25 7.85 47.36
C ILE A 541 8.80 8.81 46.29
N ASN A 542 8.95 8.31 45.06
CA ASN A 542 9.39 9.10 43.92
C ASN A 542 8.26 10.01 43.39
N TRP A 543 8.03 11.13 44.06
CA TRP A 543 6.99 12.08 43.69
C TRP A 543 7.21 12.74 42.34
N ASP A 544 8.46 12.90 41.91
CA ASP A 544 8.79 13.49 40.61
C ASP A 544 8.29 12.59 39.48
N ALA A 545 8.46 11.26 39.59
CA ALA A 545 7.90 10.30 38.64
C ALA A 545 6.35 10.20 38.71
N ILE A 546 5.76 10.31 39.91
CA ILE A 546 4.30 10.24 40.10
C ILE A 546 3.60 11.46 39.50
N THR A 547 4.11 12.66 39.81
CA THR A 547 3.46 13.93 39.47
C THR A 547 3.89 14.51 38.12
N ARG A 548 4.86 13.91 37.45
CA ARG A 548 5.23 14.28 36.07
C ARG A 548 4.01 14.21 35.16
N GLU A 549 3.69 15.33 34.53
CA GLU A 549 2.78 15.35 33.39
C GLU A 549 3.46 14.61 32.22
N SER A 550 2.80 13.56 31.74
CA SER A 550 3.30 12.68 30.68
C SER A 550 2.44 12.92 29.44
N ALA A 551 3.08 13.22 28.31
CA ALA A 551 2.43 13.41 27.01
C ALA A 551 2.23 12.09 26.26
N SER A 552 3.02 11.05 26.58
CA SER A 552 2.96 9.71 25.96
C SER A 552 3.19 8.56 26.97
N TYR A 553 2.79 7.33 26.64
CA TYR A 553 2.82 6.18 27.56
C TYR A 553 4.25 5.78 27.95
N GLY A 554 5.20 5.93 27.02
CA GLY A 554 6.62 5.68 27.22
C GLY A 554 7.24 6.51 28.35
N GLU A 555 6.75 7.72 28.64
CA GLU A 555 7.30 8.58 29.70
C GLU A 555 6.99 8.12 31.13
N ASN A 556 6.39 6.95 31.34
CA ASN A 556 6.17 6.38 32.67
C ASN A 556 7.32 5.46 33.08
N CYS A 557 7.40 5.09 34.35
CA CYS A 557 8.48 4.20 34.78
C CYS A 557 8.25 2.79 34.25
N THR A 558 9.22 2.28 33.50
CA THR A 558 9.22 0.90 33.00
C THR A 558 9.22 -0.09 34.15
N SER A 559 10.02 0.15 35.18
CA SER A 559 10.06 -0.68 36.38
C SER A 559 9.19 -0.10 37.50
N LEU A 560 8.34 -0.93 38.10
CA LEU A 560 7.45 -0.55 39.20
C LEU A 560 8.23 0.01 40.40
N SER A 561 9.38 -0.59 40.70
CA SER A 561 10.26 -0.18 41.81
C SER A 561 10.73 1.28 41.72
N HIS A 562 10.78 1.88 40.52
CA HIS A 562 11.22 3.26 40.32
C HIS A 562 10.24 4.30 40.89
N TYR A 563 8.98 3.93 41.17
CA TYR A 563 8.07 4.80 41.93
C TYR A 563 8.32 4.78 43.44
N ASN A 564 9.08 3.79 43.92
CA ASN A 564 9.44 3.59 45.33
C ASN A 564 8.24 3.57 46.30
N LEU A 565 7.13 2.93 45.90
CA LEU A 565 5.85 2.92 46.64
C LEU A 565 5.84 2.00 47.87
N PHE A 566 6.70 0.98 47.90
CA PHE A 566 6.71 -0.08 48.92
C PHE A 566 8.01 -0.10 49.72
N LYS A 567 7.98 -0.48 51.00
CA LYS A 567 9.20 -0.59 51.82
C LYS A 567 10.13 -1.71 51.35
N ASP A 568 9.54 -2.79 50.87
CA ASP A 568 10.23 -3.85 50.15
C ASP A 568 9.63 -3.90 48.75
N ALA A 569 10.43 -3.52 47.74
CA ALA A 569 9.98 -3.52 46.36
C ALA A 569 9.60 -4.92 45.86
N LYS A 570 10.01 -6.00 46.55
CA LYS A 570 9.66 -7.39 46.21
C LYS A 570 8.37 -7.88 46.88
N ASP A 571 7.80 -7.08 47.77
CA ASP A 571 6.57 -7.41 48.48
C ASP A 571 5.53 -6.29 48.37
N PRO A 572 4.84 -6.19 47.22
CA PRO A 572 3.80 -5.20 47.00
C PRO A 572 2.47 -5.53 47.71
N THR A 573 2.46 -6.53 48.60
CA THR A 573 1.26 -6.98 49.32
C THR A 573 1.11 -6.33 50.69
N GLN A 574 2.17 -5.67 51.18
CA GLN A 574 2.20 -5.04 52.50
C GLN A 574 3.14 -3.83 52.55
N ASN A 575 3.00 -3.03 53.61
CA ASN A 575 3.95 -1.99 54.03
C ASN A 575 4.39 -0.98 52.94
N LEU A 576 3.61 0.08 52.77
CA LEU A 576 3.97 1.23 51.92
C LEU A 576 5.17 2.02 52.45
N ASN A 577 5.94 2.63 51.53
CA ASN A 577 7.07 3.51 51.85
C ASN A 577 6.57 4.92 52.26
N LEU A 578 5.89 5.00 53.40
CA LEU A 578 5.31 6.24 53.91
C LEU A 578 6.31 6.97 54.80
N ASP A 579 7.16 7.78 54.17
CA ASP A 579 7.98 8.77 54.87
C ASP A 579 7.14 9.98 55.30
N ALA A 580 7.75 11.01 55.90
CA ALA A 580 7.04 12.23 56.31
C ALA A 580 6.32 12.97 55.15
N SER A 581 6.57 12.59 53.90
CA SER A 581 6.01 13.19 52.69
C SER A 581 4.73 12.53 52.16
N ALA A 582 4.22 11.45 52.79
CA ALA A 582 3.08 10.71 52.26
C ALA A 582 2.13 10.18 53.34
N LYS A 583 0.87 9.96 52.95
CA LYS A 583 -0.08 9.15 53.71
C LYS A 583 -0.61 8.04 52.83
N GLY A 584 -0.80 6.85 53.38
CA GLY A 584 -1.42 5.77 52.66
C GLY A 584 -1.97 4.69 53.57
N THR A 585 -2.87 3.88 53.03
CA THR A 585 -3.49 2.78 53.77
C THR A 585 -3.86 1.64 52.83
N LEU A 586 -3.82 0.43 53.37
CA LEU A 586 -4.48 -0.74 52.80
C LEU A 586 -6.00 -0.54 52.93
N TYR A 587 -6.77 -0.94 51.92
CA TYR A 587 -8.23 -0.99 52.00
C TYR A 587 -8.78 -2.27 51.36
N GLU A 588 -10.00 -2.63 51.76
CA GLU A 588 -10.77 -3.73 51.19
C GLU A 588 -12.11 -3.21 50.66
N MET A 589 -12.66 -3.92 49.68
CA MET A 589 -13.95 -3.58 49.09
C MET A 589 -15.03 -4.48 49.70
N ASN A 590 -16.20 -3.89 49.99
CA ASN A 590 -17.34 -4.65 50.52
C ASN A 590 -17.86 -5.69 49.52
N VAL A 591 -17.71 -5.41 48.21
CA VAL A 591 -18.10 -6.30 47.11
C VAL A 591 -16.95 -6.32 46.12
N GLU A 592 -16.35 -7.49 45.92
CA GLU A 592 -15.25 -7.67 44.97
C GLU A 592 -15.76 -8.34 43.68
N LEU A 593 -15.29 -7.85 42.54
CA LEU A 593 -15.42 -8.57 41.27
C LEU A 593 -14.52 -9.81 41.30
N PHE A 594 -15.06 -10.93 40.81
CA PHE A 594 -14.28 -12.14 40.59
C PHE A 594 -13.25 -11.92 39.48
N THR A 595 -12.03 -12.47 39.65
CA THR A 595 -10.94 -12.39 38.66
C THR A 595 -10.08 -13.65 38.80
N ASP A 596 -10.58 -14.76 38.27
CA ASP A 596 -9.86 -16.04 38.15
C ASP A 596 -9.16 -16.48 39.44
N TYR A 597 -9.91 -16.45 40.54
CA TYR A 597 -9.46 -16.81 41.89
C TYR A 597 -8.28 -16.00 42.45
N SER A 598 -7.84 -14.95 41.75
CA SER A 598 -6.81 -14.04 42.24
C SER A 598 -7.29 -13.26 43.47
N ARG A 599 -6.34 -13.00 44.36
CA ARG A 599 -6.50 -12.13 45.53
C ARG A 599 -5.91 -10.77 45.21
N LYS A 600 -6.54 -9.71 45.72
CA LYS A 600 -6.15 -8.33 45.43
C LYS A 600 -5.73 -7.60 46.71
N TYR A 601 -4.51 -7.10 46.74
CA TYR A 601 -4.04 -6.15 47.75
C TYR A 601 -4.17 -4.74 47.20
N ARG A 602 -4.91 -3.87 47.91
CA ARG A 602 -5.23 -2.54 47.42
C ARG A 602 -4.77 -1.46 48.37
N PHE A 603 -4.04 -0.49 47.83
CA PHE A 603 -3.54 0.64 48.58
C PHE A 603 -4.00 1.94 47.95
N VAL A 604 -4.17 2.95 48.79
CA VAL A 604 -4.21 4.34 48.37
C VAL A 604 -3.03 5.07 48.98
N VAL A 605 -2.31 5.83 48.17
CA VAL A 605 -1.20 6.69 48.56
C VAL A 605 -1.54 8.12 48.14
N MET A 606 -1.36 9.09 49.05
CA MET A 606 -1.59 10.51 48.82
C MET A 606 -0.41 11.33 49.33
N PRO A 607 -0.14 12.51 48.73
CA PRO A 607 0.85 13.45 49.26
C PRO A 607 0.50 13.90 50.69
N ASP A 608 1.50 14.21 51.51
CA ASP A 608 1.25 14.75 52.85
C ASP A 608 0.68 16.17 52.80
N GLY A 609 -0.07 16.56 53.84
CA GLY A 609 -0.67 17.89 53.98
C GLY A 609 -1.93 18.15 53.14
N VAL A 610 -2.34 17.22 52.27
CA VAL A 610 -3.59 17.29 51.49
C VAL A 610 -4.58 16.19 51.89
N SER A 611 -5.87 16.42 51.62
CA SER A 611 -6.97 15.49 51.95
C SER A 611 -7.91 15.34 50.76
N ALA A 612 -8.42 14.13 50.54
CA ALA A 612 -9.46 13.90 49.55
C ALA A 612 -10.81 14.49 50.01
N GLY A 613 -11.55 15.09 49.08
CA GLY A 613 -12.91 15.58 49.33
C GLY A 613 -13.91 14.42 49.34
N TYR A 614 -14.78 14.36 50.35
CA TYR A 614 -15.89 13.41 50.36
C TYR A 614 -17.07 13.97 49.55
N ARG A 615 -17.63 13.13 48.67
CA ARG A 615 -18.85 13.41 47.91
C ARG A 615 -19.85 12.29 48.18
N GLU A 616 -21.10 12.63 48.46
CA GLU A 616 -22.10 11.66 48.93
C GLU A 616 -22.50 10.61 47.87
N GLN A 617 -22.37 10.93 46.59
CA GLN A 617 -22.85 10.11 45.46
C GLN A 617 -21.79 9.87 44.37
N GLU A 618 -20.54 10.25 44.61
CA GLU A 618 -19.43 10.11 43.66
C GLU A 618 -18.23 9.45 44.32
N VAL A 619 -17.23 9.07 43.52
CA VAL A 619 -15.92 8.67 44.04
C VAL A 619 -15.27 9.82 44.83
N PHE A 620 -14.38 9.49 45.77
CA PHE A 620 -13.62 10.51 46.49
C PHE A 620 -12.90 11.45 45.52
N ASP A 621 -12.92 12.74 45.84
CA ASP A 621 -12.21 13.78 45.10
C ASP A 621 -10.74 13.79 45.55
N PHE A 622 -9.97 12.85 45.01
CA PHE A 622 -8.56 12.66 45.36
C PHE A 622 -7.69 13.80 44.82
N PRO A 623 -6.72 14.33 45.58
CA PRO A 623 -5.80 15.34 45.09
C PRO A 623 -4.85 14.78 44.01
N VAL A 624 -4.27 15.67 43.20
CA VAL A 624 -3.18 15.33 42.28
C VAL A 624 -2.00 14.74 43.08
N GLY A 625 -1.36 13.73 42.52
CA GLY A 625 -0.36 12.88 43.15
C GLY A 625 -0.95 11.64 43.83
N THR A 626 -2.27 11.47 43.88
CA THR A 626 -2.85 10.24 44.44
C THR A 626 -2.51 9.03 43.57
N VAL A 627 -2.09 7.92 44.20
CA VAL A 627 -1.89 6.63 43.53
C VAL A 627 -2.81 5.59 44.16
N LEU A 628 -3.68 5.00 43.35
CA LEU A 628 -4.38 3.77 43.70
C LEU A 628 -3.57 2.58 43.17
N ILE A 629 -3.26 1.65 44.05
CA ILE A 629 -2.41 0.50 43.74
C ILE A 629 -3.23 -0.77 43.92
N LYS A 630 -3.15 -1.69 42.97
CA LYS A 630 -3.82 -2.99 43.03
C LYS A 630 -2.87 -4.09 42.59
N THR A 631 -2.44 -4.92 43.54
CA THR A 631 -1.59 -6.09 43.28
C THR A 631 -2.44 -7.34 43.24
N PHE A 632 -2.32 -8.13 42.17
CA PHE A 632 -3.00 -9.40 42.00
C PHE A 632 -2.03 -10.54 42.26
N VAL A 633 -2.49 -11.50 43.05
CA VAL A 633 -1.73 -12.70 43.38
C VAL A 633 -2.58 -13.95 43.20
N LEU A 634 -1.95 -15.05 42.82
CA LEU A 634 -2.59 -16.35 42.70
C LEU A 634 -2.18 -17.27 43.84
N PRO A 635 -3.12 -17.78 44.66
CA PRO A 635 -2.79 -18.78 45.66
C PRO A 635 -2.60 -20.15 45.01
N SER A 636 -1.61 -20.93 45.47
CA SER A 636 -1.45 -22.32 44.99
C SER A 636 -2.66 -23.21 45.30
N ASN A 637 -3.40 -22.89 46.36
CA ASN A 637 -4.68 -23.49 46.70
C ASN A 637 -5.63 -22.43 47.26
N THR A 638 -6.88 -22.38 46.79
CA THR A 638 -7.86 -21.35 47.20
C THR A 638 -8.19 -21.39 48.69
N THR A 639 -7.93 -22.51 49.37
CA THR A 639 -8.11 -22.66 50.83
C THR A 639 -6.96 -22.13 51.67
N ASN A 640 -5.80 -21.80 51.06
CA ASN A 640 -4.66 -21.22 51.77
C ASN A 640 -5.07 -19.92 52.47
N ALA A 641 -4.53 -19.63 53.65
CA ALA A 641 -4.73 -18.32 54.25
C ALA A 641 -4.11 -17.22 53.37
N ARG A 642 -4.61 -15.99 53.48
CA ARG A 642 -4.06 -14.84 52.75
C ARG A 642 -2.57 -14.65 53.11
N GLY A 643 -1.72 -14.49 52.09
CA GLY A 643 -0.26 -14.41 52.23
C GLY A 643 0.47 -15.75 52.35
N GLN A 644 -0.22 -16.90 52.23
CA GLN A 644 0.42 -18.22 52.24
C GLN A 644 0.47 -18.84 50.83
N ASN A 645 1.68 -19.09 50.33
CA ASN A 645 1.94 -19.70 49.02
C ASN A 645 1.19 -18.99 47.88
N GLU A 646 1.33 -17.67 47.82
CA GLU A 646 0.76 -16.81 46.77
C GLU A 646 1.87 -16.41 45.78
N GLU A 647 1.57 -16.45 44.48
CA GLU A 647 2.43 -15.97 43.41
C GLU A 647 2.03 -14.54 43.01
N LEU A 648 2.99 -13.61 42.94
CA LEU A 648 2.75 -12.27 42.37
C LEU A 648 2.57 -12.37 40.86
N ILE A 649 1.49 -11.81 40.32
CA ILE A 649 1.20 -11.85 38.88
C ILE A 649 1.33 -10.45 38.27
N GLU A 650 0.56 -9.50 38.78
CA GLU A 650 0.55 -8.13 38.27
C GLU A 650 0.35 -7.09 39.38
N THR A 651 0.77 -5.86 39.11
CA THR A 651 0.43 -4.68 39.90
C THR A 651 -0.05 -3.58 38.98
N ARG A 652 -1.22 -3.02 39.25
CA ARG A 652 -1.77 -1.89 38.49
C ARG A 652 -1.68 -0.62 39.31
N LEU A 653 -1.23 0.46 38.69
CA LEU A 653 -1.26 1.80 39.25
C LEU A 653 -2.33 2.62 38.52
N LEU A 654 -3.14 3.35 39.29
CA LEU A 654 -3.93 4.46 38.80
C LEU A 654 -3.40 5.74 39.44
N ILE A 655 -2.72 6.57 38.65
CA ILE A 655 -2.04 7.78 39.13
C ILE A 655 -2.87 9.01 38.75
N HIS A 656 -3.22 9.84 39.73
CA HIS A 656 -3.93 11.09 39.50
C HIS A 656 -2.94 12.23 39.24
N ARG A 657 -2.93 12.76 38.02
CA ARG A 657 -2.10 13.89 37.57
C ARG A 657 -2.98 15.11 37.31
N THR A 658 -2.40 16.27 37.03
CA THR A 658 -3.19 17.48 36.72
C THR A 658 -4.03 17.30 35.45
N SER A 659 -3.60 16.44 34.53
CA SER A 659 -4.33 16.02 33.32
C SER A 659 -5.42 14.97 33.57
N GLY A 660 -5.49 14.36 34.76
CA GLY A 660 -6.46 13.33 35.11
C GLY A 660 -5.83 12.01 35.55
N TRP A 661 -6.59 10.92 35.53
CA TRP A 661 -6.12 9.59 35.95
C TRP A 661 -5.41 8.83 34.83
N VAL A 662 -4.27 8.23 35.16
CA VAL A 662 -3.47 7.40 34.25
C VAL A 662 -3.39 5.97 34.77
N ALA A 663 -3.82 5.00 33.98
CA ALA A 663 -3.77 3.58 34.29
C ALA A 663 -2.50 2.92 33.73
N LEU A 664 -1.73 2.25 34.60
CA LEU A 664 -0.43 1.64 34.29
C LEU A 664 -0.39 0.19 34.82
N PRO A 665 -0.59 -0.84 33.97
CA PRO A 665 -0.42 -2.24 34.34
C PRO A 665 1.06 -2.67 34.33
N TYR A 666 1.49 -3.37 35.39
CA TYR A 666 2.83 -3.95 35.54
C TYR A 666 2.75 -5.47 35.71
N VAL A 667 3.64 -6.18 35.04
CA VAL A 667 3.77 -7.64 35.08
C VAL A 667 4.98 -8.04 35.92
N TRP A 668 4.80 -8.92 36.90
CA TRP A 668 5.90 -9.39 37.75
C TRP A 668 6.81 -10.37 37.01
N ASN A 669 8.13 -10.16 37.11
CA ASN A 669 9.12 -11.06 36.54
C ASN A 669 9.14 -12.44 37.25
N GLU A 670 9.78 -13.44 36.62
CA GLU A 670 9.79 -14.81 37.14
C GLU A 670 10.45 -14.95 38.52
N ASP A 671 11.52 -14.18 38.76
CA ASP A 671 12.27 -14.16 40.02
C ASP A 671 11.62 -13.28 41.10
N LYS A 672 10.49 -12.64 40.79
CA LYS A 672 9.65 -11.82 41.69
C LYS A 672 10.46 -10.72 42.38
N THR A 673 11.37 -10.11 41.64
CA THR A 673 12.24 -9.03 42.11
C THR A 673 11.75 -7.64 41.73
N ASP A 674 10.96 -7.52 40.65
CA ASP A 674 10.31 -6.28 40.21
C ASP A 674 9.15 -6.60 39.24
N ALA A 675 8.44 -5.56 38.81
CA ALA A 675 7.42 -5.67 37.76
C ALA A 675 7.67 -4.65 36.65
N GLN A 676 7.41 -5.04 35.40
CA GLN A 676 7.64 -4.21 34.20
C GLN A 676 6.32 -3.72 33.60
N LEU A 677 6.28 -2.45 33.20
CA LEU A 677 5.16 -1.79 32.54
C LEU A 677 4.87 -2.50 31.22
N THR A 678 3.61 -2.83 30.97
CA THR A 678 3.18 -3.43 29.70
C THR A 678 2.23 -2.50 28.95
N ALA A 679 2.44 -2.31 27.65
CA ALA A 679 1.49 -1.57 26.79
C ALA A 679 0.37 -2.48 26.25
N VAL A 680 0.64 -3.79 26.17
CA VAL A 680 -0.22 -4.83 25.60
C VAL A 680 -0.72 -5.79 26.68
N SER A 681 -1.76 -6.56 26.36
CA SER A 681 -2.25 -7.62 27.25
C SER A 681 -1.24 -8.78 27.31
N VAL A 682 -1.04 -9.36 28.49
CA VAL A 682 -0.05 -10.42 28.71
C VAL A 682 -0.73 -11.65 29.31
N PRO A 683 -0.88 -12.74 28.54
CA PRO A 683 -1.47 -13.98 29.01
C PRO A 683 -0.45 -14.85 29.76
N PHE A 684 -0.94 -15.60 30.76
CA PHE A 684 -0.16 -16.48 31.61
C PHE A 684 -0.90 -17.79 31.84
N GLU A 685 -0.34 -18.92 31.40
CA GLU A 685 -0.85 -20.22 31.82
C GLU A 685 -0.61 -20.41 33.31
N ARG A 686 -1.70 -20.69 34.04
CA ARG A 686 -1.69 -20.83 35.50
C ARG A 686 -2.52 -22.00 35.96
N SER A 687 -2.14 -22.51 37.13
CA SER A 687 -2.79 -23.65 37.78
C SER A 687 -3.01 -23.34 39.25
N ILE A 688 -4.21 -23.64 39.76
CA ILE A 688 -4.53 -23.57 41.19
C ILE A 688 -5.24 -24.84 41.64
N VAL A 689 -5.22 -25.12 42.94
CA VAL A 689 -6.10 -26.13 43.54
C VAL A 689 -7.33 -25.48 44.14
N HIS A 690 -8.52 -25.88 43.71
CA HIS A 690 -9.81 -25.42 44.25
C HIS A 690 -10.67 -26.64 44.61
N ASP A 691 -11.16 -26.71 45.85
CA ASP A 691 -11.98 -27.82 46.37
C ASP A 691 -11.39 -29.24 46.14
N GLY A 692 -10.06 -29.34 46.06
CA GLY A 692 -9.32 -30.59 45.86
C GLY A 692 -9.06 -30.95 44.39
N GLU A 693 -9.55 -30.16 43.45
CA GLU A 693 -9.31 -30.30 42.00
C GLU A 693 -8.26 -29.30 41.52
N THR A 694 -7.44 -29.69 40.54
CA THR A 694 -6.48 -28.78 39.89
C THR A 694 -7.16 -28.12 38.70
N LEU A 695 -7.24 -26.80 38.72
CA LEU A 695 -7.80 -25.98 37.66
C LEU A 695 -6.66 -25.30 36.91
N ASN A 696 -6.60 -25.52 35.59
CA ASN A 696 -5.70 -24.80 34.69
C ASN A 696 -6.50 -23.75 33.93
N PHE A 697 -5.95 -22.56 33.79
CA PHE A 697 -6.56 -21.45 33.06
C PHE A 697 -5.49 -20.45 32.63
N THR A 698 -5.80 -19.70 31.58
CA THR A 698 -5.01 -18.56 31.15
C THR A 698 -5.41 -17.34 31.98
N TYR A 699 -4.50 -16.80 32.78
CA TYR A 699 -4.66 -15.53 33.47
C TYR A 699 -4.22 -14.40 32.54
N GLU A 700 -5.07 -13.41 32.30
CA GLU A 700 -4.77 -12.29 31.40
C GLU A 700 -4.53 -11.00 32.18
N VAL A 701 -3.33 -10.43 32.02
CA VAL A 701 -3.04 -9.05 32.44
C VAL A 701 -3.50 -8.11 31.33
N PRO A 702 -4.45 -7.20 31.58
CA PRO A 702 -5.04 -6.36 30.53
C PRO A 702 -4.11 -5.22 30.12
N SER A 703 -4.30 -4.75 28.89
CA SER A 703 -3.64 -3.55 28.36
C SER A 703 -4.10 -2.26 29.05
N ARG A 704 -3.37 -1.16 28.84
CA ARG A 704 -3.78 0.17 29.36
C ARG A 704 -5.19 0.55 28.88
N ASN A 705 -5.49 0.32 27.60
CA ASN A 705 -6.76 0.74 27.00
C ASN A 705 -7.93 -0.05 27.60
N GLU A 706 -7.77 -1.36 27.79
CA GLU A 706 -8.75 -2.21 28.48
C GLU A 706 -8.97 -1.77 29.94
N CYS A 707 -7.93 -1.27 30.59
CA CYS A 707 -8.02 -0.71 31.93
C CYS A 707 -8.89 0.55 32.02
N THR A 708 -9.12 1.26 30.91
CA THR A 708 -9.96 2.48 30.86
C THR A 708 -11.41 2.23 30.45
N MET A 709 -11.78 1.01 30.04
CA MET A 709 -13.13 0.69 29.58
C MET A 709 -14.05 0.15 30.70
N PRO A 710 -15.25 0.70 30.92
CA PRO A 710 -16.15 0.25 31.99
C PRO A 710 -16.85 -1.11 31.79
N GLN A 711 -16.77 -1.75 30.60
CA GLN A 711 -17.68 -2.84 30.22
C GLN A 711 -17.08 -4.26 30.19
N SER A 712 -15.77 -4.46 30.38
CA SER A 712 -15.13 -5.77 30.15
C SER A 712 -14.97 -6.68 31.37
N GLY A 713 -15.31 -6.24 32.59
CA GLY A 713 -14.94 -6.97 33.81
C GLY A 713 -13.43 -6.87 34.16
N SER A 714 -12.63 -6.27 33.27
CA SER A 714 -11.18 -6.04 33.38
C SER A 714 -10.80 -4.69 34.01
N GLY A 715 -11.78 -3.93 34.50
CA GLY A 715 -11.62 -2.55 34.97
C GLY A 715 -10.50 -2.34 36.00
N CYS A 716 -9.71 -1.29 35.80
CA CYS A 716 -8.62 -0.91 36.71
C CYS A 716 -9.10 -0.33 38.06
N CYS A 717 -10.36 0.13 38.16
CA CYS A 717 -10.97 0.72 39.36
C CYS A 717 -11.66 -0.33 40.26
#